data_AF-A0AA97B332-F1
#
_entry.id   AF-A0AA97B332-F1
#
_cell.length_a   1.000
_cell.length_b   1.000
_cell.length_c   1.000
_cell.angle_alpha   90.00
_cell.angle_beta   90.00
_cell.angle_gamma   90.00
#
_symmetry.space_group_name_H-M   'P 1'
#
loop_
_entity.id
_entity.type
_entity.pdbx_description
1 polymer ?
#
loop_
_entity_poly.entity_id
_entity_poly.type
_entity_poly.pdbx_seq_one_letter_code
_entity_poly.pdbx_strand_id
1 'polypeptide(L)'
;MNTALRDWQPHDHRRRAGVSSFGIGGTNAHALLEAPPPPAPSGPSRPWQLLVLSAKKPAALDALTQNLGTHLEAHPEQSLADVAYTLQVGRKAFPHRRVVVCESGEDAATVLSEVTPERVFTDVAKDGGRSVVFLFPGGGAQHLRMGQELYEKEPAFREAFDACAAIFQRRGGPSLRTVLYPAGDADAGAPLPRPSVGLPALFTVEYALAKLWESWGIRPEAMIGHSMGEYVAACLAGVFSLEDALALVAERGRLFEQLPSGAMVSVALSEQELLPMLGEHLSLAAVNGPSQCVVAGDTASVDALSADLAARGIEHRRVHIDVAAHSHLIDSILPAFAAFVGRLKLQTPTQPFVSGVTGTWVTEEEATDPRYWVRHLRQTVRFGPGVRCLLENPSRVLLEVGPGRTLGSLARLQVERGQPTVVLTSMRAPREPGSDMRFVLTTLGRLWAAGVPMDWRRLQAGEQRRRVVLPTYPFERKRHWLEPNAAGIAIASDVPLARRKDAADWFYLPSWKRTLVPRATTAAPQNWLVFTDTGGLGDALATRLAESGGRVTRVSQGSDFRRVDDGAFEVDPTRPETYAALLNALAEDSCRPERIVHLWSVDSAGEGLAGVEHAQRTGFFSLLFLAQALAGHGAAGPVQMTVVSSGVQAVTGHEVLAPEKATLLGACRVLPHEVPGLTCRSIDVEAPRCSKTLQSLVARLVGELATGSSNGAVALRGPSRWEQSFEQVRISAPAADAPSRLRPRGTYLITGGLGGIGLVLAESLARQVQARLVLVGRNALPERDTWDTGSQSTVSRTG
;
A
#
# COMPACT_ATOMS: atom_id res chain seq x y z
N MET A 1 -3.78 -13.75 -39.00
CA MET A 1 -2.67 -13.59 -38.03
C MET A 1 -2.01 -12.26 -38.30
N ASN A 2 -1.59 -11.51 -37.28
CA ASN A 2 -0.78 -10.33 -37.50
C ASN A 2 0.68 -10.79 -37.65
N THR A 3 1.15 -10.95 -38.90
CA THR A 3 2.51 -11.48 -39.21
C THR A 3 3.61 -10.41 -39.15
N ALA A 4 3.21 -9.14 -39.01
CA ALA A 4 4.06 -8.00 -38.75
C ALA A 4 3.31 -7.01 -37.82
N LEU A 5 4.01 -6.04 -37.23
CA LEU A 5 3.37 -4.96 -36.47
C LEU A 5 2.39 -4.22 -37.39
N ARG A 6 1.11 -4.17 -36.99
CA ARG A 6 0.09 -3.38 -37.67
C ARG A 6 -0.58 -2.46 -36.67
N ASP A 7 -0.81 -1.23 -37.11
CA ASP A 7 -1.58 -0.25 -36.35
C ASP A 7 -3.01 -0.74 -36.16
N TRP A 8 -3.43 -0.82 -34.90
CA TRP A 8 -4.82 -1.10 -34.56
C TRP A 8 -5.56 0.22 -34.32
N GLN A 9 -6.05 0.80 -35.41
CA GLN A 9 -6.83 2.03 -35.39
C GLN A 9 -8.24 1.75 -34.83
N PRO A 10 -8.75 2.56 -33.88
CA PRO A 10 -10.15 2.47 -33.46
C PRO A 10 -11.08 2.89 -34.61
N HIS A 11 -12.15 2.14 -34.86
CA HIS A 11 -13.25 2.53 -35.77
C HIS A 11 -14.31 3.33 -34.98
N ASP A 12 -15.58 3.33 -35.39
CA ASP A 12 -16.72 3.96 -34.68
C ASP A 12 -16.92 3.47 -33.22
N HIS A 13 -16.12 2.50 -32.77
CA HIS A 13 -16.18 1.89 -31.45
C HIS A 13 -14.76 1.70 -30.85
N ARG A 14 -14.70 1.60 -29.52
CA ARG A 14 -13.47 1.29 -28.78
C ARG A 14 -12.91 -0.08 -29.20
N ARG A 15 -11.59 -0.20 -29.21
CA ARG A 15 -10.88 -1.46 -29.53
C ARG A 15 -11.28 -2.55 -28.53
N ARG A 16 -11.64 -3.73 -29.03
CA ARG A 16 -12.04 -4.89 -28.22
C ARG A 16 -11.20 -6.11 -28.57
N ALA A 17 -10.77 -6.86 -27.58
CA ALA A 17 -10.00 -8.09 -27.74
C ALA A 17 -10.66 -9.25 -26.97
N GLY A 18 -10.55 -10.47 -27.49
CA GLY A 18 -10.87 -11.68 -26.75
C GLY A 18 -9.59 -12.39 -26.30
N VAL A 19 -9.51 -12.80 -25.05
CA VAL A 19 -8.42 -13.63 -24.51
C VAL A 19 -9.01 -14.95 -24.05
N SER A 20 -8.51 -16.06 -24.58
CA SER A 20 -8.97 -17.40 -24.20
C SER A 20 -7.83 -18.19 -23.55
N SER A 21 -8.14 -18.94 -22.49
CA SER A 21 -7.23 -19.87 -21.82
C SER A 21 -7.92 -21.22 -21.63
N PHE A 22 -7.23 -22.30 -22.01
CA PHE A 22 -7.77 -23.66 -22.00
C PHE A 22 -6.81 -24.57 -21.21
N GLY A 23 -7.21 -24.95 -20.00
CA GLY A 23 -6.43 -25.82 -19.13
C GLY A 23 -6.49 -27.29 -19.58
N ILE A 24 -5.39 -28.04 -19.40
CA ILE A 24 -5.32 -29.47 -19.74
C ILE A 24 -6.36 -30.31 -18.99
N GLY A 25 -6.79 -29.86 -17.82
CA GLY A 25 -7.87 -30.48 -17.02
C GLY A 25 -9.30 -30.18 -17.51
N GLY A 26 -9.47 -29.44 -18.62
CA GLY A 26 -10.78 -29.16 -19.23
C GLY A 26 -11.42 -27.82 -18.83
N THR A 27 -10.85 -27.09 -17.86
CA THR A 27 -11.32 -25.75 -17.49
C THR A 27 -10.99 -24.74 -18.58
N ASN A 28 -12.02 -24.08 -19.11
CA ASN A 28 -11.92 -23.06 -20.15
C ASN A 28 -12.33 -21.70 -19.59
N ALA A 29 -11.53 -20.66 -19.88
CA ALA A 29 -11.85 -19.28 -19.56
C ALA A 29 -11.78 -18.41 -20.82
N HIS A 30 -12.72 -17.48 -20.96
CA HIS A 30 -12.73 -16.48 -22.02
C HIS A 30 -13.02 -15.11 -21.43
N ALA A 31 -12.16 -14.13 -21.71
CA ALA A 31 -12.30 -12.75 -21.28
C ALA A 31 -12.44 -11.83 -22.49
N LEU A 32 -13.42 -10.94 -22.45
CA LEU A 32 -13.56 -9.85 -23.40
C LEU A 32 -12.96 -8.58 -22.78
N LEU A 33 -12.01 -7.98 -23.47
CA LEU A 33 -11.33 -6.75 -23.09
C LEU A 33 -11.80 -5.62 -24.00
N GLU A 34 -11.92 -4.42 -23.44
CA GLU A 34 -12.17 -3.21 -24.19
C GLU A 34 -11.13 -2.16 -23.78
N ALA A 35 -10.63 -1.38 -24.74
CA ALA A 35 -9.73 -0.28 -24.46
C ALA A 35 -10.43 0.73 -23.50
N PRO A 36 -9.71 1.30 -22.53
CA PRO A 36 -10.28 2.32 -21.67
C PRO A 36 -10.68 3.55 -22.52
N PRO A 37 -11.66 4.36 -22.05
CA PRO A 37 -11.89 5.66 -22.67
C PRO A 37 -10.60 6.49 -22.67
N PRO A 38 -10.38 7.36 -23.67
CA PRO A 38 -9.21 8.23 -23.69
C PRO A 38 -9.17 9.05 -22.41
N PRO A 39 -8.00 9.17 -21.75
CA PRO A 39 -7.90 9.97 -20.55
C PRO A 39 -8.18 11.43 -20.88
N ALA A 40 -8.89 12.13 -19.99
CA ALA A 40 -9.02 13.57 -20.10
C ALA A 40 -7.63 14.23 -20.13
N PRO A 41 -7.44 15.29 -20.93
CA PRO A 41 -6.21 16.05 -20.91
C PRO A 41 -5.99 16.64 -19.51
N SER A 42 -4.72 16.79 -19.12
CA SER A 42 -4.40 17.50 -17.90
C SER A 42 -4.50 19.02 -18.12
N GLY A 43 -4.82 19.75 -17.05
CA GLY A 43 -5.08 21.19 -17.13
C GLY A 43 -3.80 22.05 -17.08
N PRO A 44 -3.93 23.36 -16.84
CA PRO A 44 -2.83 24.19 -16.36
C PRO A 44 -2.28 23.70 -15.01
N SER A 45 -1.04 24.07 -14.69
CA SER A 45 -0.37 23.72 -13.43
C SER A 45 0.51 24.88 -12.97
N ARG A 46 1.00 24.79 -11.73
CA ARG A 46 2.06 25.66 -11.22
C ARG A 46 3.31 25.62 -12.12
N PRO A 47 4.11 26.71 -12.16
CA PRO A 47 5.36 26.72 -12.90
C PRO A 47 6.43 25.80 -12.29
N TRP A 48 6.41 25.64 -10.97
CA TRP A 48 7.35 24.78 -10.24
C TRP A 48 6.66 23.51 -9.75
N GLN A 49 7.32 22.36 -9.93
CA GLN A 49 6.80 21.04 -9.59
C GLN A 49 7.68 20.36 -8.54
N LEU A 50 7.05 19.90 -7.46
CA LEU A 50 7.70 19.18 -6.37
C LEU A 50 7.76 17.68 -6.68
N LEU A 51 8.95 17.19 -7.01
CA LEU A 51 9.24 15.77 -7.20
C LEU A 51 9.67 15.13 -5.87
N VAL A 52 9.00 14.03 -5.53
CA VAL A 52 9.25 13.27 -4.30
C VAL A 52 9.62 11.83 -4.62
N LEU A 53 10.78 11.39 -4.17
CA LEU A 53 11.29 10.03 -4.37
C LEU A 53 11.52 9.37 -3.03
N SER A 54 11.17 8.10 -2.90
CA SER A 54 11.50 7.37 -1.69
C SER A 54 11.84 5.92 -1.94
N ALA A 55 12.74 5.38 -1.11
CA ALA A 55 13.13 4.00 -1.15
C ALA A 55 13.36 3.42 0.25
N LYS A 56 13.39 2.09 0.36
CA LYS A 56 13.66 1.39 1.62
C LYS A 56 15.12 1.48 2.05
N LYS A 57 16.02 1.85 1.14
CA LYS A 57 17.47 1.90 1.34
C LYS A 57 18.09 3.02 0.50
N PRO A 58 19.27 3.55 0.86
CA PRO A 58 19.94 4.62 0.12
C PRO A 58 20.26 4.24 -1.33
N ALA A 59 20.84 3.07 -1.56
CA ALA A 59 21.24 2.63 -2.91
C ALA A 59 20.05 2.53 -3.88
N ALA A 60 18.90 2.04 -3.40
CA ALA A 60 17.67 2.02 -4.19
C ALA A 60 17.13 3.44 -4.48
N LEU A 61 17.33 4.41 -3.57
CA LEU A 61 16.95 5.81 -3.81
C LEU A 61 17.81 6.44 -4.91
N ASP A 62 19.12 6.18 -4.90
CA ASP A 62 20.05 6.66 -5.93
C ASP A 62 19.72 6.07 -7.30
N ALA A 63 19.50 4.75 -7.37
CA ALA A 63 19.06 4.10 -8.60
C ALA A 63 17.72 4.64 -9.10
N LEU A 64 16.76 4.90 -8.21
CA LEU A 64 15.46 5.48 -8.58
C LEU A 64 15.61 6.90 -9.13
N THR A 65 16.52 7.68 -8.55
CA THR A 65 16.82 9.07 -8.97
C THR A 65 17.37 9.08 -10.39
N GLN A 66 18.39 8.25 -10.66
CA GLN A 66 18.98 8.12 -11.99
C GLN A 66 17.96 7.61 -13.02
N ASN A 67 17.21 6.56 -12.68
CA ASN A 67 16.16 6.03 -13.56
C ASN A 67 15.11 7.08 -13.93
N LEU A 68 14.71 7.93 -12.97
CA LEU A 68 13.77 9.01 -13.26
C LEU A 68 14.40 10.09 -14.15
N GLY A 69 15.64 10.48 -13.90
CA GLY A 69 16.38 11.42 -14.75
C GLY A 69 16.43 10.97 -16.21
N THR A 70 16.91 9.74 -16.45
CA THR A 70 16.95 9.12 -17.79
C THR A 70 15.55 9.00 -18.43
N HIS A 71 14.52 8.69 -17.63
CA HIS A 71 13.16 8.59 -18.14
C HIS A 71 12.63 9.95 -18.63
N LEU A 72 12.88 11.03 -17.88
CA LEU A 72 12.44 12.38 -18.25
C LEU A 72 13.18 12.91 -19.48
N GLU A 73 14.46 12.59 -19.62
CA GLU A 73 15.24 12.89 -20.83
C GLU A 73 14.68 12.17 -22.07
N ALA A 74 14.29 10.89 -21.91
CA ALA A 74 13.75 10.09 -23.00
C ALA A 74 12.28 10.40 -23.37
N HIS A 75 11.54 11.11 -22.51
CA HIS A 75 10.11 11.41 -22.70
C HIS A 75 9.79 12.91 -22.45
N PRO A 76 10.37 13.83 -23.23
CA PRO A 76 10.19 15.27 -23.03
C PRO A 76 8.74 15.74 -23.24
N GLU A 77 7.91 14.94 -23.90
CA GLU A 77 6.48 15.22 -24.11
C GLU A 77 5.63 15.00 -22.85
N GLN A 78 6.14 14.31 -21.81
CA GLN A 78 5.40 14.08 -20.58
C GLN A 78 5.34 15.34 -19.71
N SER A 79 4.12 15.68 -19.27
CA SER A 79 3.91 16.80 -18.35
C SER A 79 4.59 16.55 -16.99
N LEU A 80 5.52 17.42 -16.61
CA LEU A 80 6.20 17.37 -15.30
C LEU A 80 5.20 17.41 -14.12
N ALA A 81 4.08 18.12 -14.27
CA ALA A 81 3.04 18.17 -13.24
C ALA A 81 2.34 16.81 -13.05
N ASP A 82 2.11 16.06 -14.13
CA ASP A 82 1.58 14.70 -14.05
C ASP A 82 2.62 13.72 -13.47
N VAL A 83 3.91 13.94 -13.74
CA VAL A 83 5.02 13.19 -13.11
C VAL A 83 5.02 13.44 -11.59
N ALA A 84 5.03 14.70 -11.16
CA ALA A 84 4.98 15.10 -9.75
C ALA A 84 3.76 14.49 -9.06
N TYR A 85 2.57 14.63 -9.66
CA TYR A 85 1.33 14.03 -9.16
C TYR A 85 1.45 12.51 -9.00
N THR A 86 2.00 11.81 -10.00
CA THR A 86 2.19 10.36 -9.96
C THR A 86 3.11 9.93 -8.81
N LEU A 87 4.19 10.67 -8.58
CA LEU A 87 5.12 10.43 -7.47
C LEU A 87 4.47 10.66 -6.11
N GLN A 88 3.62 11.69 -6.00
CA GLN A 88 2.97 12.10 -4.76
C GLN A 88 1.81 11.17 -4.37
N VAL A 89 0.87 10.87 -5.28
CA VAL A 89 -0.34 10.10 -4.96
C VAL A 89 -0.31 8.65 -5.45
N GLY A 90 0.59 8.33 -6.38
CA GLY A 90 0.66 7.03 -7.06
C GLY A 90 1.80 6.13 -6.59
N ARG A 91 2.57 6.54 -5.59
CA ARG A 91 3.70 5.77 -5.04
C ARG A 91 3.60 5.69 -3.53
N LYS A 92 4.09 4.57 -2.98
CA LYS A 92 4.21 4.38 -1.53
C LYS A 92 5.41 5.16 -1.02
N ALA A 93 5.24 5.91 0.06
CA ALA A 93 6.33 6.59 0.75
C ALA A 93 7.15 5.60 1.60
N PHE A 94 8.47 5.65 1.48
CA PHE A 94 9.44 4.89 2.27
C PHE A 94 10.34 5.81 3.12
N PRO A 95 11.18 5.28 4.04
CA PRO A 95 11.99 6.08 4.95
C PRO A 95 13.04 6.97 4.29
N HIS A 96 13.82 6.46 3.33
CA HIS A 96 14.80 7.29 2.63
C HIS A 96 14.08 8.13 1.59
N ARG A 97 14.12 9.44 1.74
CA ARG A 97 13.32 10.39 0.94
C ARG A 97 14.24 11.39 0.26
N ARG A 98 13.96 11.69 -1.00
CA ARG A 98 14.63 12.70 -1.81
C ARG A 98 13.63 13.65 -2.42
N VAL A 99 13.98 14.92 -2.42
CA VAL A 99 13.12 16.04 -2.78
C VAL A 99 13.85 16.91 -3.78
N VAL A 100 13.16 17.23 -4.88
CA VAL A 100 13.64 18.13 -5.92
C VAL A 100 12.48 19.01 -6.39
N VAL A 101 12.75 20.28 -6.64
CA VAL A 101 11.79 21.21 -7.26
C VAL A 101 12.35 21.70 -8.59
N CYS A 102 11.56 21.52 -9.65
CA CYS A 102 11.96 21.79 -11.03
C CYS A 102 10.86 22.54 -11.78
N GLU A 103 11.26 23.34 -12.77
CA GLU A 103 10.32 24.10 -13.62
C GLU A 103 9.94 23.35 -14.91
N SER A 104 10.81 22.44 -15.38
CA SER A 104 10.61 21.71 -16.63
C SER A 104 11.15 20.27 -16.55
N GLY A 105 10.73 19.42 -17.49
CA GLY A 105 11.23 18.04 -17.60
C GLY A 105 12.73 17.98 -17.86
N GLU A 106 13.26 18.92 -18.66
CA GLU A 106 14.69 19.08 -18.95
C GLU A 106 15.46 19.47 -17.68
N ASP A 107 14.99 20.50 -16.96
CA ASP A 107 15.58 20.91 -15.67
C ASP A 107 15.58 19.75 -14.67
N ALA A 108 14.50 18.98 -14.60
CA ALA A 108 14.42 17.80 -13.76
C ALA A 108 15.40 16.69 -14.18
N ALA A 109 15.54 16.42 -15.47
CA ALA A 109 16.48 15.41 -15.98
C ALA A 109 17.93 15.76 -15.64
N THR A 110 18.34 17.02 -15.81
CA THR A 110 19.68 17.50 -15.46
C THR A 110 19.94 17.40 -13.96
N VAL A 111 19.04 17.95 -13.13
CA VAL A 111 19.23 17.98 -11.66
C VAL A 111 19.25 16.60 -11.04
N LEU A 112 18.42 15.67 -11.54
CA LEU A 112 18.38 14.29 -11.05
C LEU A 112 19.61 13.48 -11.48
N SER A 113 20.17 13.76 -12.66
CA SER A 113 21.38 13.10 -13.16
C SER A 113 22.64 13.57 -12.43
N GLU A 114 22.78 14.88 -12.22
CA GLU A 114 23.95 15.50 -11.58
C GLU A 114 23.92 15.46 -10.05
N VAL A 115 22.72 15.39 -9.45
CA VAL A 115 22.50 15.39 -8.00
C VAL A 115 23.11 16.64 -7.33
N THR A 116 22.71 17.83 -7.79
CA THR A 116 23.24 19.11 -7.28
C THR A 116 22.86 19.34 -5.80
N PRO A 117 23.82 19.48 -4.85
CA PRO A 117 23.53 19.55 -3.42
C PRO A 117 22.59 20.67 -2.98
N GLU A 118 22.57 21.79 -3.69
CA GLU A 118 21.72 22.96 -3.40
C GLU A 118 20.27 22.77 -3.87
N ARG A 119 20.01 21.74 -4.70
CA ARG A 119 18.71 21.48 -5.33
C ARG A 119 18.09 20.15 -4.92
N VAL A 120 18.92 19.19 -4.49
CA VAL A 120 18.52 17.84 -4.16
C VAL A 120 18.68 17.60 -2.66
N PHE A 121 17.56 17.52 -1.96
CA PHE A 121 17.55 17.29 -0.51
C PHE A 121 17.23 15.84 -0.22
N THR A 122 18.05 15.19 0.59
CA THR A 122 17.84 13.79 1.03
C THR A 122 17.76 13.75 2.55
N ASP A 123 16.76 13.04 3.08
CA ASP A 123 16.61 12.81 4.52
C ASP A 123 16.06 11.40 4.78
N VAL A 124 16.09 10.97 6.03
CA VAL A 124 15.53 9.70 6.49
C VAL A 124 14.37 9.98 7.44
N ALA A 125 13.16 9.76 6.97
CA ALA A 125 11.97 9.81 7.79
C ALA A 125 12.00 8.67 8.82
N LYS A 126 12.05 9.02 10.10
CA LYS A 126 11.90 8.08 11.22
C LYS A 126 10.42 7.77 11.45
N ASP A 127 10.12 6.56 11.93
CA ASP A 127 8.76 6.15 12.27
C ASP A 127 8.19 7.03 13.40
N GLY A 128 6.90 7.40 13.33
CA GLY A 128 6.20 8.14 14.39
C GLY A 128 5.44 9.39 13.97
N GLY A 129 5.58 9.87 12.73
CA GLY A 129 4.84 11.03 12.20
C GLY A 129 5.21 12.34 12.92
N ARG A 130 6.00 13.19 12.25
CA ARG A 130 6.38 14.47 12.86
C ARG A 130 5.26 15.50 12.78
N SER A 131 5.11 16.29 13.83
CA SER A 131 4.23 17.45 13.88
C SER A 131 4.99 18.73 13.54
N VAL A 132 4.26 19.78 13.19
CA VAL A 132 4.84 21.08 12.80
C VAL A 132 4.46 22.13 13.84
N VAL A 133 5.39 23.01 14.17
CA VAL A 133 5.18 24.20 14.99
C VAL A 133 5.43 25.43 14.14
N PHE A 134 4.51 26.39 14.16
CA PHE A 134 4.70 27.65 13.43
C PHE A 134 5.38 28.70 14.31
N LEU A 135 6.41 29.33 13.76
CA LEU A 135 7.19 30.41 14.37
C LEU A 135 6.92 31.70 13.60
N PHE A 136 6.32 32.69 14.24
CA PHE A 136 5.94 33.95 13.61
C PHE A 136 6.93 35.07 13.95
N PRO A 137 7.64 35.65 12.96
CA PRO A 137 8.64 36.68 13.21
C PRO A 137 8.07 37.97 13.84
N GLY A 138 8.98 38.76 14.40
CA GLY A 138 8.64 40.05 15.01
C GLY A 138 8.78 41.21 14.04
N GLY A 139 8.39 42.40 14.53
CA GLY A 139 8.65 43.64 13.80
C GLY A 139 10.12 43.76 13.41
N GLY A 140 10.38 44.36 12.25
CA GLY A 140 11.72 44.48 11.64
C GLY A 140 11.99 43.43 10.57
N ALA A 141 11.16 42.39 10.47
CA ALA A 141 11.25 41.40 9.40
C ALA A 141 10.57 41.85 8.09
N GLN A 142 9.70 42.87 8.14
CA GLN A 142 8.97 43.35 6.96
C GLN A 142 9.87 44.09 5.97
N HIS A 143 9.70 43.76 4.69
CA HIS A 143 10.38 44.42 3.58
C HIS A 143 9.44 44.53 2.37
N LEU A 144 9.75 45.44 1.46
CA LEU A 144 9.03 45.55 0.19
C LEU A 144 9.06 44.22 -0.56
N ARG A 145 8.04 43.95 -1.38
CA ARG A 145 7.94 42.77 -2.24
C ARG A 145 7.97 41.40 -1.52
N MET A 146 7.89 41.36 -0.19
CA MET A 146 7.76 40.11 0.54
C MET A 146 6.47 39.38 0.11
N GLY A 147 6.61 38.13 -0.36
CA GLY A 147 5.50 37.27 -0.73
C GLY A 147 4.80 37.67 -2.03
N GLN A 148 5.41 38.56 -2.84
CA GLN A 148 4.80 39.05 -4.07
C GLN A 148 4.48 37.90 -5.04
N GLU A 149 5.43 37.00 -5.29
CA GLU A 149 5.21 35.89 -6.20
C GLU A 149 4.13 34.92 -5.65
N LEU A 150 4.07 34.72 -4.32
CA LEU A 150 3.03 33.91 -3.70
C LEU A 150 1.64 34.54 -3.86
N TYR A 151 1.53 35.86 -3.73
CA TYR A 151 0.29 36.61 -4.01
C TYR A 151 -0.16 36.44 -5.46
N GLU A 152 0.78 36.45 -6.40
CA GLU A 152 0.47 36.29 -7.82
C GLU A 152 0.09 34.85 -8.18
N LYS A 153 0.75 33.84 -7.60
CA LYS A 153 0.67 32.44 -8.04
C LYS A 153 -0.21 31.54 -7.18
N GLU A 154 -0.38 31.81 -5.89
CA GLU A 154 -1.14 30.94 -4.97
C GLU A 154 -2.48 31.56 -4.55
N PRO A 155 -3.63 30.98 -4.94
CA PRO A 155 -4.95 31.49 -4.60
C PRO A 155 -5.20 31.63 -3.09
N ALA A 156 -4.83 30.61 -2.29
CA ALA A 156 -5.06 30.63 -0.84
C ALA A 156 -4.29 31.75 -0.12
N PHE A 157 -3.06 32.03 -0.57
CA PHE A 157 -2.29 33.16 -0.06
C PHE A 157 -2.96 34.48 -0.44
N ARG A 158 -3.32 34.65 -1.72
CA ARG A 158 -3.96 35.86 -2.22
C ARG A 158 -5.28 36.17 -1.53
N GLU A 159 -6.14 35.17 -1.36
CA GLU A 159 -7.44 35.33 -0.68
C GLU A 159 -7.26 35.77 0.78
N ALA A 160 -6.34 35.15 1.52
CA ALA A 160 -6.04 35.54 2.89
C ALA A 160 -5.41 36.94 2.98
N PHE A 161 -4.50 37.26 2.05
CA PHE A 161 -3.89 38.59 1.95
C PHE A 161 -4.95 39.67 1.67
N ASP A 162 -5.80 39.45 0.67
CA ASP A 162 -6.83 40.41 0.25
C ASP A 162 -7.87 40.62 1.36
N ALA A 163 -8.22 39.57 2.11
CA ALA A 163 -9.10 39.69 3.27
C ALA A 163 -8.51 40.62 4.35
N CYS A 164 -7.24 40.43 4.71
CA CYS A 164 -6.53 41.28 5.66
C CYS A 164 -6.38 42.72 5.14
N ALA A 165 -5.98 42.88 3.88
CA ALA A 165 -5.81 44.19 3.25
C ALA A 165 -7.12 44.98 3.20
N ALA A 166 -8.24 44.32 2.88
CA ALA A 166 -9.57 44.94 2.87
C ALA A 166 -10.01 45.39 4.27
N ILE A 167 -9.74 44.59 5.31
CA ILE A 167 -10.02 44.97 6.70
C ILE A 167 -9.20 46.21 7.09
N PHE A 168 -7.90 46.18 6.83
CA PHE A 168 -7.01 47.29 7.18
C PHE A 168 -7.39 48.59 6.46
N GLN A 169 -7.74 48.49 5.18
CA GLN A 169 -8.17 49.64 4.38
C GLN A 169 -9.49 50.24 4.88
N ARG A 170 -10.49 49.41 5.26
CA ARG A 170 -11.76 49.89 5.85
C ARG A 170 -11.55 50.66 7.16
N ARG A 171 -10.44 50.41 7.86
CA ARG A 171 -10.06 51.09 9.10
C ARG A 171 -9.22 52.35 8.88
N GLY A 172 -9.09 52.81 7.63
CA GLY A 172 -8.38 54.03 7.27
C GLY A 172 -6.89 53.83 6.97
N GLY A 173 -6.40 52.59 6.93
CA GLY A 173 -5.05 52.27 6.48
C GLY A 173 -4.87 52.43 4.96
N PRO A 174 -3.64 52.64 4.47
CA PRO A 174 -3.37 52.60 3.03
C PRO A 174 -3.58 51.20 2.43
N SER A 175 -3.67 51.13 1.10
CA SER A 175 -3.67 49.85 0.37
C SER A 175 -2.36 49.09 0.63
N LEU A 176 -2.42 48.01 1.42
CA LEU A 176 -1.25 47.17 1.72
C LEU A 176 -0.64 46.58 0.44
N ARG A 177 -1.46 46.24 -0.55
CA ARG A 177 -0.98 45.74 -1.85
C ARG A 177 -0.12 46.77 -2.55
N THR A 178 -0.57 48.02 -2.61
CA THR A 178 0.16 49.11 -3.28
C THR A 178 1.44 49.47 -2.53
N VAL A 179 1.41 49.38 -1.19
CA VAL A 179 2.58 49.64 -0.35
C VAL A 179 3.63 48.54 -0.48
N LEU A 180 3.23 47.27 -0.41
CA LEU A 180 4.15 46.14 -0.47
C LEU A 180 4.66 45.86 -1.88
N TYR A 181 3.82 46.08 -2.90
CA TYR A 181 4.12 45.80 -4.31
C TYR A 181 4.08 47.09 -5.14
N PRO A 182 4.98 48.06 -4.86
CA PRO A 182 5.02 49.30 -5.62
C PRO A 182 5.43 49.05 -7.08
N ALA A 183 4.89 49.84 -8.00
CA ALA A 183 5.31 49.83 -9.39
C ALA A 183 6.73 50.42 -9.55
N GLY A 184 7.49 49.93 -10.54
CA GLY A 184 8.87 50.37 -10.82
C GLY A 184 9.95 49.67 -9.99
N ASP A 185 11.18 50.16 -10.06
CA ASP A 185 12.39 49.48 -9.56
C ASP A 185 12.70 49.72 -8.06
N ALA A 186 11.66 49.92 -7.24
CA ALA A 186 11.86 50.04 -5.80
C ALA A 186 12.56 48.78 -5.23
N ASP A 187 13.59 49.00 -4.39
CA ASP A 187 14.40 47.92 -3.83
C ASP A 187 13.54 46.91 -3.06
N ALA A 188 13.49 45.68 -3.58
CA ALA A 188 12.74 44.54 -3.04
C ALA A 188 13.17 44.14 -1.61
N GLY A 189 14.29 44.66 -1.10
CA GLY A 189 14.74 44.42 0.27
C GLY A 189 14.57 45.61 1.19
N ALA A 190 14.03 46.74 0.72
CA ALA A 190 13.92 47.94 1.53
C ALA A 190 12.90 47.74 2.68
N PRO A 191 13.24 48.18 3.91
CA PRO A 191 12.32 48.10 5.04
C PRO A 191 11.13 49.04 4.84
N LEU A 192 9.99 48.69 5.45
CA LEU A 192 8.84 49.62 5.52
C LEU A 192 9.07 50.62 6.67
N PRO A 193 9.15 51.94 6.39
CA PRO A 193 9.64 52.91 7.37
C PRO A 193 8.63 53.26 8.47
N ARG A 194 7.32 53.07 8.25
CA ARG A 194 6.27 53.46 9.21
C ARG A 194 5.71 52.26 9.96
N PRO A 195 5.84 52.17 11.29
CA PRO A 195 5.28 51.08 12.08
C PRO A 195 3.77 50.88 11.90
N SER A 196 3.00 51.96 11.73
CA SER A 196 1.54 51.92 11.50
C SER A 196 1.14 51.17 10.21
N VAL A 197 2.07 51.00 9.26
CA VAL A 197 1.85 50.26 8.01
C VAL A 197 2.67 48.97 7.98
N GLY A 198 3.91 49.00 8.47
CA GLY A 198 4.83 47.88 8.47
C GLY A 198 4.35 46.70 9.33
N LEU A 199 3.80 46.96 10.53
CA LEU A 199 3.32 45.87 11.39
C LEU A 199 2.06 45.19 10.82
N PRO A 200 1.03 45.92 10.35
CA PRO A 200 -0.12 45.29 9.68
C PRO A 200 0.27 44.55 8.39
N ALA A 201 1.25 45.06 7.63
CA ALA A 201 1.78 44.40 6.46
C ALA A 201 2.46 43.05 6.82
N LEU A 202 3.27 43.03 7.87
CA LEU A 202 3.91 41.82 8.37
C LEU A 202 2.88 40.80 8.85
N PHE A 203 1.93 41.22 9.69
CA PHE A 203 0.81 40.39 10.15
C PHE A 203 0.08 39.76 8.97
N THR A 204 -0.23 40.56 7.94
CA THR A 204 -0.97 40.11 6.75
C THR A 204 -0.23 38.99 6.02
N VAL A 205 1.09 39.13 5.84
CA VAL A 205 1.91 38.14 5.13
C VAL A 205 2.10 36.88 5.96
N GLU A 206 2.36 37.00 7.27
CA GLU A 206 2.45 35.87 8.19
C GLU A 206 1.14 35.08 8.25
N TYR A 207 0.00 35.77 8.35
CA TYR A 207 -1.32 35.15 8.32
C TYR A 207 -1.61 34.47 6.98
N ALA A 208 -1.31 35.12 5.85
CA ALA A 208 -1.50 34.56 4.52
C ALA A 208 -0.63 33.32 4.26
N LEU A 209 0.61 33.30 4.75
CA LEU A 209 1.46 32.11 4.72
C LEU A 209 0.90 30.97 5.57
N ALA A 210 0.41 31.27 6.77
CA ALA A 210 -0.22 30.25 7.62
C ALA A 210 -1.43 29.62 6.89
N LYS A 211 -2.27 30.43 6.24
CA LYS A 211 -3.40 29.95 5.44
C LYS A 211 -2.96 29.16 4.20
N LEU A 212 -1.86 29.54 3.55
CA LEU A 212 -1.27 28.76 2.47
C LEU A 212 -0.85 27.36 2.96
N TRP A 213 -0.11 27.28 4.06
CA TRP A 213 0.31 26.00 4.66
C TRP A 213 -0.89 25.14 5.06
N GLU A 214 -1.89 25.71 5.73
CA GLU A 214 -3.13 25.01 6.10
C GLU A 214 -3.88 24.49 4.87
N SER A 215 -3.89 25.26 3.76
CA SER A 215 -4.53 24.86 2.51
C SER A 215 -3.89 23.61 1.91
N TRP A 216 -2.56 23.45 2.05
CA TRP A 216 -1.81 22.25 1.64
C TRP A 216 -1.87 21.11 2.68
N GLY A 217 -2.59 21.29 3.78
CA GLY A 217 -2.76 20.30 4.83
C GLY A 217 -1.71 20.34 5.93
N ILE A 218 -0.82 21.35 5.94
CA ILE A 218 0.15 21.56 7.01
C ILE A 218 -0.48 22.45 8.07
N ARG A 219 -0.91 21.83 9.17
CA ARG A 219 -1.48 22.53 10.32
C ARG A 219 -0.49 22.51 11.48
N PRO A 220 -0.36 23.61 12.24
CA PRO A 220 0.49 23.62 13.41
C PRO A 220 -0.14 22.76 14.52
N GLU A 221 0.68 21.95 15.18
CA GLU A 221 0.34 21.36 16.49
C GLU A 221 0.43 22.44 17.57
N ALA A 222 1.37 23.37 17.43
CA ALA A 222 1.57 24.50 18.34
C ALA A 222 2.16 25.70 17.59
N MET A 223 2.13 26.87 18.22
CA MET A 223 2.66 28.11 17.66
C MET A 223 3.49 28.89 18.68
N ILE A 224 4.39 29.73 18.19
CA ILE A 224 5.08 30.75 18.98
C ILE A 224 5.31 31.98 18.10
N GLY A 225 5.14 33.16 18.68
CA GLY A 225 5.44 34.41 18.01
C GLY A 225 6.55 35.17 18.73
N HIS A 226 7.36 35.90 17.96
CA HIS A 226 8.34 36.82 18.53
C HIS A 226 7.75 38.22 18.53
N SER A 227 7.43 38.78 19.71
CA SER A 227 6.89 40.14 19.83
C SER A 227 5.62 40.34 18.98
N MET A 228 5.74 40.91 17.78
CA MET A 228 4.57 41.12 16.90
C MET A 228 3.93 39.81 16.45
N GLY A 229 4.72 38.80 16.11
CA GLY A 229 4.20 37.52 15.64
C GLY A 229 3.30 36.79 16.64
N GLU A 230 3.34 37.14 17.93
CA GLU A 230 2.43 36.54 18.93
C GLU A 230 0.97 36.92 18.67
N TYR A 231 0.71 38.10 18.11
CA TYR A 231 -0.63 38.50 17.68
C TYR A 231 -1.15 37.63 16.52
N VAL A 232 -0.26 37.16 15.63
CA VAL A 232 -0.63 36.21 14.56
C VAL A 232 -0.96 34.85 15.14
N ALA A 233 -0.11 34.33 16.03
CA ALA A 233 -0.36 33.06 16.74
C ALA A 233 -1.68 33.10 17.52
N ALA A 234 -1.95 34.18 18.26
CA ALA A 234 -3.16 34.37 19.03
C ALA A 234 -4.41 34.51 18.14
N CYS A 235 -4.30 35.20 16.99
CA CYS A 235 -5.39 35.30 16.02
C CYS A 235 -5.73 33.93 15.40
N LEU A 236 -4.72 33.15 14.99
CA LEU A 236 -4.91 31.81 14.45
C LEU A 236 -5.48 30.84 15.51
N ALA A 237 -5.07 31.00 16.77
CA ALA A 237 -5.63 30.28 17.90
C ALA A 237 -7.07 30.71 18.25
N GLY A 238 -7.56 31.81 17.68
CA GLY A 238 -8.92 32.32 17.89
C GLY A 238 -9.09 33.27 19.07
N VAL A 239 -8.00 33.69 19.74
CA VAL A 239 -8.06 34.66 20.84
C VAL A 239 -8.58 36.02 20.36
N PHE A 240 -8.15 36.43 19.17
CA PHE A 240 -8.64 37.60 18.47
C PHE A 240 -9.38 37.18 17.21
N SER A 241 -10.49 37.87 16.89
CA SER A 241 -10.98 37.87 15.52
C SER A 241 -9.91 38.44 14.58
N LEU A 242 -9.92 38.06 13.30
CA LEU A 242 -8.98 38.61 12.31
C LEU A 242 -9.05 40.14 12.26
N GLU A 243 -10.27 40.67 12.40
CA GLU A 243 -10.50 42.11 12.39
C GLU A 243 -9.92 42.81 13.63
N ASP A 244 -10.10 42.25 14.82
CA ASP A 244 -9.55 42.80 16.06
C ASP A 244 -8.02 42.69 16.11
N ALA A 245 -7.46 41.60 15.60
CA ALA A 245 -6.01 41.41 15.54
C ALA A 245 -5.34 42.47 14.65
N LEU A 246 -5.87 42.70 13.43
CA LEU A 246 -5.39 43.75 12.54
C LEU A 246 -5.54 45.14 13.16
N ALA A 247 -6.65 45.39 13.85
CA ALA A 247 -6.89 46.63 14.56
C ALA A 247 -5.86 46.88 15.66
N LEU A 248 -5.56 45.83 16.44
CA LEU A 248 -4.59 45.87 17.53
C LEU A 248 -3.17 46.14 17.01
N VAL A 249 -2.76 45.46 15.94
CA VAL A 249 -1.44 45.67 15.33
C VAL A 249 -1.33 47.06 14.69
N ALA A 250 -2.39 47.56 14.06
CA ALA A 250 -2.42 48.92 13.51
C ALA A 250 -2.33 49.98 14.62
N GLU A 251 -3.09 49.83 15.69
CA GLU A 251 -3.06 50.75 16.83
C GLU A 251 -1.69 50.74 17.53
N ARG A 252 -1.09 49.55 17.70
CA ARG A 252 0.28 49.42 18.20
C ARG A 252 1.27 50.23 17.36
N GLY A 253 1.21 50.10 16.04
CA GLY A 253 2.06 50.87 15.13
C GLY A 253 1.84 52.38 15.22
N ARG A 254 0.58 52.82 15.31
CA ARG A 254 0.21 54.24 15.48
C ARG A 254 0.70 54.84 16.80
N LEU A 255 0.66 54.06 17.89
CA LEU A 255 1.18 54.48 19.19
C LEU A 255 2.72 54.55 19.18
N PHE A 256 3.39 53.61 18.51
CA PHE A 256 4.85 53.64 18.36
C PHE A 256 5.35 54.89 17.64
N GLU A 257 4.60 55.43 16.69
CA GLU A 257 4.95 56.67 15.99
C GLU A 257 4.88 57.94 16.87
N GLN A 258 4.32 57.85 18.08
CA GLN A 258 4.30 58.96 19.05
C GLN A 258 5.48 58.91 20.02
N LEU A 259 6.26 57.83 20.01
CA LEU A 259 7.40 57.64 20.91
C LEU A 259 8.64 58.38 20.38
N PRO A 260 9.55 58.81 21.28
CA PRO A 260 10.86 59.27 20.86
C PRO A 260 11.63 58.14 20.17
N SER A 261 12.59 58.51 19.31
CA SER A 261 13.47 57.54 18.65
C SER A 261 14.22 56.74 19.70
N GLY A 262 14.13 55.41 19.58
CA GLY A 262 14.82 54.47 20.45
C GLY A 262 15.80 53.62 19.67
N ALA A 263 16.55 52.82 20.41
CA ALA A 263 17.57 51.95 19.87
C ALA A 263 17.46 50.54 20.47
N MET A 264 17.89 49.55 19.70
CA MET A 264 17.98 48.17 20.16
C MET A 264 19.28 47.53 19.70
N VAL A 265 19.95 46.77 20.57
CA VAL A 265 21.19 46.05 20.26
C VAL A 265 21.07 44.59 20.68
N SER A 266 21.39 43.69 19.76
CA SER A 266 21.55 42.26 20.04
C SER A 266 22.93 42.03 20.64
N VAL A 267 23.03 41.29 21.73
CA VAL A 267 24.26 41.09 22.51
C VAL A 267 24.46 39.59 22.74
N ALA A 268 25.69 39.12 22.48
CA ALA A 268 26.10 37.73 22.70
C ALA A 268 26.42 37.44 24.18
N LEU A 269 25.46 37.72 25.08
CA LEU A 269 25.54 37.47 26.52
C LEU A 269 24.27 36.80 27.03
N SER A 270 24.40 36.08 28.15
CA SER A 270 23.23 35.55 28.87
C SER A 270 22.48 36.67 29.60
N GLU A 271 21.22 36.39 29.95
CA GLU A 271 20.42 37.31 30.78
C GLU A 271 21.11 37.65 32.10
N GLN A 272 21.73 36.66 32.76
CA GLN A 272 22.39 36.84 34.05
C GLN A 272 23.61 37.77 33.97
N GLU A 273 24.37 37.68 32.87
CA GLU A 273 25.54 38.55 32.64
C GLU A 273 25.14 39.97 32.24
N LEU A 274 24.00 40.12 31.56
CA LEU A 274 23.57 41.39 30.99
C LEU A 274 22.78 42.25 31.99
N LEU A 275 21.99 41.65 32.88
CA LEU A 275 21.18 42.37 33.87
C LEU A 275 21.98 43.39 34.71
N PRO A 276 23.19 43.10 35.21
CA PRO A 276 24.00 44.07 35.95
C PRO A 276 24.45 45.29 35.12
N MET A 277 24.38 45.20 33.78
CA MET A 277 24.86 46.23 32.86
C MET A 277 23.78 47.21 32.40
N LEU A 278 22.49 46.95 32.68
CA LEU A 278 21.39 47.72 32.08
C LEU A 278 21.15 49.09 32.74
N GLY A 279 21.41 49.21 34.05
CA GLY A 279 21.05 50.41 34.79
C GLY A 279 19.56 50.77 34.68
N GLU A 280 19.23 52.06 34.77
CA GLU A 280 17.84 52.55 34.70
C GLU A 280 17.38 52.91 33.27
N HIS A 281 18.32 53.20 32.38
CA HIS A 281 18.05 53.71 31.02
C HIS A 281 18.03 52.64 29.94
N LEU A 282 18.27 51.37 30.29
CA LEU A 282 18.17 50.24 29.37
C LEU A 282 17.21 49.21 29.93
N SER A 283 16.59 48.47 29.03
CA SER A 283 15.69 47.37 29.36
C SER A 283 16.07 46.13 28.57
N LEU A 284 15.95 44.96 29.20
CA LEU A 284 16.08 43.69 28.52
C LEU A 284 14.83 43.47 27.65
N ALA A 285 14.97 43.64 26.34
CA ALA A 285 13.86 43.56 25.40
C ALA A 285 13.53 42.13 24.97
N ALA A 286 14.54 41.28 24.80
CA ALA A 286 14.33 39.88 24.45
C ALA A 286 15.44 38.96 24.99
N VAL A 287 15.05 37.75 25.38
CA VAL A 287 15.96 36.63 25.64
C VAL A 287 15.72 35.60 24.53
N ASN A 288 16.55 35.65 23.50
CA ASN A 288 16.41 34.82 22.30
C ASN A 288 17.13 33.47 22.42
N GLY A 289 18.12 33.39 23.32
CA GLY A 289 18.79 32.14 23.66
C GLY A 289 19.72 32.22 24.87
N PRO A 290 20.44 31.14 25.20
CA PRO A 290 21.24 31.05 26.43
C PRO A 290 22.29 32.15 26.56
N SER A 291 22.87 32.56 25.43
CA SER A 291 23.86 33.64 25.34
C SER A 291 23.51 34.61 24.22
N GLN A 292 22.22 34.87 24.00
CA GLN A 292 21.75 35.79 22.96
C GLN A 292 20.55 36.60 23.47
N CYS A 293 20.81 37.85 23.83
CA CYS A 293 19.82 38.78 24.35
C CYS A 293 19.71 40.03 23.47
N VAL A 294 18.63 40.79 23.64
CA VAL A 294 18.45 42.10 23.02
C VAL A 294 18.16 43.12 24.10
N VAL A 295 18.88 44.23 24.04
CA VAL A 295 18.70 45.38 24.93
C VAL A 295 18.05 46.52 24.15
N ALA A 296 17.14 47.25 24.79
CA ALA A 296 16.45 48.40 24.23
C ALA A 296 16.49 49.59 25.19
N GLY A 297 16.60 50.79 24.65
CA GLY A 297 16.59 52.03 25.42
C GLY A 297 16.76 53.24 24.53
N ASP A 298 17.12 54.38 25.12
CA ASP A 298 17.44 55.56 24.34
C ASP A 298 18.73 55.33 23.54
N THR A 299 18.88 56.08 22.45
CA THR A 299 19.98 55.88 21.50
C THR A 299 21.35 56.06 22.16
N ALA A 300 21.51 57.06 23.02
CA ALA A 300 22.79 57.34 23.66
C ALA A 300 23.19 56.22 24.63
N SER A 301 22.25 55.72 25.43
CA SER A 301 22.50 54.60 26.35
C SER A 301 22.84 53.31 25.62
N VAL A 302 22.16 53.00 24.50
CA VAL A 302 22.46 51.80 23.70
C VAL A 302 23.81 51.92 23.01
N ASP A 303 24.18 53.11 22.53
CA ASP A 303 25.47 53.37 21.91
C ASP A 303 26.61 53.27 22.94
N ALA A 304 26.40 53.79 24.15
CA ALA A 304 27.34 53.64 25.28
C ALA A 304 27.54 52.17 25.67
N LEU A 305 26.45 51.39 25.76
CA LEU A 305 26.53 49.95 25.98
C LEU A 305 27.30 49.25 24.84
N SER A 306 27.04 49.62 23.59
CA SER A 306 27.73 49.04 22.43
C SER A 306 29.23 49.31 22.47
N ALA A 307 29.64 50.52 22.89
CA ALA A 307 31.04 50.87 23.08
C ALA A 307 31.70 50.08 24.22
N ASP A 308 31.02 49.89 25.36
CA ASP A 308 31.51 49.04 26.46
C ASP A 308 31.68 47.58 26.03
N LEU A 309 30.69 47.02 25.33
CA LEU A 309 30.74 45.67 24.78
C LEU A 309 31.88 45.51 23.79
N ALA A 310 32.10 46.49 22.91
CA ALA A 310 33.23 46.50 21.99
C ALA A 310 34.58 46.51 22.72
N ALA A 311 34.73 47.34 23.76
CA ALA A 311 35.94 47.43 24.58
C ALA A 311 36.23 46.10 25.32
N ARG A 312 35.19 45.33 25.64
CA ARG A 312 35.27 44.01 26.28
C ARG A 312 35.39 42.85 25.28
N GLY A 313 35.43 43.12 23.98
CA GLY A 313 35.51 42.10 22.93
C GLY A 313 34.24 41.24 22.78
N ILE A 314 33.09 41.75 23.22
CA ILE A 314 31.81 41.03 23.20
C ILE A 314 31.06 41.36 21.90
N GLU A 315 30.67 40.32 21.17
CA GLU A 315 29.92 40.48 19.92
C GLU A 315 28.55 41.12 20.19
N HIS A 316 28.25 42.15 19.42
CA HIS A 316 26.97 42.83 19.46
C HIS A 316 26.60 43.34 18.06
N ARG A 317 25.31 43.54 17.82
CA ARG A 317 24.79 44.01 16.52
C ARG A 317 23.57 44.90 16.72
N ARG A 318 23.58 46.08 16.10
CA ARG A 318 22.42 46.97 16.06
C ARG A 318 21.24 46.26 15.39
N VAL A 319 20.08 46.31 16.03
CA VAL A 319 18.82 45.86 15.42
C VAL A 319 18.25 47.03 14.64
N HIS A 320 17.90 46.81 13.38
CA HIS A 320 17.45 47.86 12.46
C HIS A 320 15.97 48.17 12.68
N ILE A 321 15.67 48.73 13.86
CA ILE A 321 14.36 49.22 14.29
C ILE A 321 14.59 50.52 15.06
N ASP A 322 13.80 51.55 14.73
CA ASP A 322 13.89 52.88 15.36
C ASP A 322 12.98 53.03 16.60
N VAL A 323 12.33 51.94 17.01
CA VAL A 323 11.43 51.87 18.17
C VAL A 323 12.00 50.89 19.20
N ALA A 324 12.36 51.40 20.38
CA ALA A 324 12.81 50.58 21.51
C ALA A 324 11.63 49.86 22.20
N ALA A 325 10.99 48.92 21.49
CA ALA A 325 9.91 48.10 22.04
C ALA A 325 10.41 47.24 23.22
N HIS A 326 9.50 46.84 24.11
CA HIS A 326 9.82 46.05 25.31
C HIS A 326 10.77 46.77 26.29
N SER A 327 10.68 48.10 26.35
CA SER A 327 11.49 48.95 27.22
C SER A 327 10.67 50.00 27.94
N HIS A 328 11.26 50.66 28.92
CA HIS A 328 10.65 51.79 29.63
C HIS A 328 10.22 52.94 28.70
N LEU A 329 10.82 53.08 27.50
CA LEU A 329 10.45 54.13 26.55
C LEU A 329 9.02 54.03 26.04
N ILE A 330 8.36 52.88 26.18
CA ILE A 330 6.97 52.72 25.74
C ILE A 330 5.95 53.00 26.85
N ASP A 331 6.39 53.29 28.08
CA ASP A 331 5.50 53.42 29.26
C ASP A 331 4.41 54.50 29.05
N SER A 332 4.74 55.57 28.31
CA SER A 332 3.81 56.66 28.01
C SER A 332 2.62 56.25 27.14
N ILE A 333 2.75 55.21 26.32
CA ILE A 333 1.66 54.73 25.43
C ILE A 333 0.86 53.57 26.03
N LEU A 334 1.32 52.97 27.13
CA LEU A 334 0.64 51.81 27.75
C LEU A 334 -0.80 52.12 28.19
N PRO A 335 -1.14 53.29 28.75
CA PRO A 335 -2.54 53.60 29.09
C PRO A 335 -3.46 53.62 27.88
N ALA A 336 -3.00 54.23 26.77
CA ALA A 336 -3.76 54.29 25.52
C ALA A 336 -3.94 52.88 24.90
N PHE A 337 -2.88 52.07 24.93
CA PHE A 337 -2.93 50.70 24.47
C PHE A 337 -3.86 49.83 25.33
N ALA A 338 -3.81 49.97 26.66
CA ALA A 338 -4.68 49.26 27.59
C ALA A 338 -6.16 49.60 27.37
N ALA A 339 -6.48 50.88 27.18
CA ALA A 339 -7.84 51.32 26.85
C ALA A 339 -8.32 50.74 25.51
N PHE A 340 -7.42 50.57 24.54
CA PHE A 340 -7.76 49.93 23.27
C PHE A 340 -8.04 48.43 23.45
N VAL A 341 -7.12 47.67 24.05
CA VAL A 341 -7.26 46.22 24.25
C VAL A 341 -8.49 45.90 25.09
N GLY A 342 -8.80 46.70 26.11
CA GLY A 342 -9.97 46.50 26.97
C GLY A 342 -11.33 46.59 26.25
N ARG A 343 -11.36 47.08 25.00
CA ARG A 343 -12.56 47.10 24.15
C ARG A 343 -12.67 45.89 23.22
N LEU A 344 -11.60 45.12 23.06
CA LEU A 344 -11.57 43.95 22.19
C LEU A 344 -12.26 42.77 22.87
N LYS A 345 -12.90 41.92 22.06
CA LYS A 345 -13.50 40.68 22.55
C LYS A 345 -12.46 39.57 22.48
N LEU A 346 -11.83 39.29 23.62
CA LEU A 346 -10.86 38.20 23.75
C LEU A 346 -11.59 36.86 23.96
N GLN A 347 -11.09 35.79 23.34
CA GLN A 347 -11.66 34.44 23.45
C GLN A 347 -10.61 33.42 23.91
N THR A 348 -11.07 32.32 24.48
CA THR A 348 -10.21 31.20 24.84
C THR A 348 -9.55 30.60 23.59
N PRO A 349 -8.23 30.33 23.61
CA PRO A 349 -7.54 29.76 22.46
C PRO A 349 -8.03 28.33 22.15
N THR A 350 -8.27 28.06 20.88
CA THR A 350 -8.63 26.74 20.33
C THR A 350 -7.43 25.92 19.86
N GLN A 351 -6.25 26.56 19.77
CA GLN A 351 -4.98 25.94 19.40
C GLN A 351 -3.90 26.39 20.39
N PRO A 352 -2.96 25.50 20.76
CA PRO A 352 -1.96 25.85 21.76
C PRO A 352 -0.89 26.76 21.16
N PHE A 353 -0.49 27.78 21.92
CA PHE A 353 0.66 28.61 21.60
C PHE A 353 1.45 28.96 22.85
N VAL A 354 2.72 29.26 22.66
CA VAL A 354 3.64 29.64 23.75
C VAL A 354 3.62 31.14 23.92
N SER A 355 3.44 31.57 25.17
CA SER A 355 3.48 32.97 25.58
C SER A 355 4.88 33.55 25.39
N GLY A 356 4.97 34.68 24.72
CA GLY A 356 6.20 35.46 24.62
C GLY A 356 6.56 36.18 25.92
N VAL A 357 5.68 36.23 26.92
CA VAL A 357 5.93 36.87 28.22
C VAL A 357 6.47 35.88 29.23
N THR A 358 5.85 34.71 29.36
CA THR A 358 6.24 33.71 30.36
C THR A 358 7.26 32.71 29.81
N GLY A 359 7.33 32.54 28.48
CA GLY A 359 8.21 31.57 27.84
C GLY A 359 7.75 30.12 28.00
N THR A 360 6.47 29.91 28.32
CA THR A 360 5.80 28.59 28.40
C THR A 360 4.41 28.69 27.78
N TRP A 361 3.64 27.59 27.78
CA TRP A 361 2.27 27.56 27.29
C TRP A 361 1.42 28.68 27.90
N VAL A 362 0.73 29.43 27.05
CA VAL A 362 -0.23 30.45 27.50
C VAL A 362 -1.42 29.78 28.19
N THR A 363 -1.89 30.35 29.28
CA THR A 363 -3.13 29.92 29.95
C THR A 363 -4.36 30.60 29.35
N GLU A 364 -5.54 30.02 29.57
CA GLU A 364 -6.81 30.63 29.12
C GLU A 364 -7.02 32.00 29.78
N GLU A 365 -6.68 32.12 31.06
CA GLU A 365 -6.76 33.34 31.85
C GLU A 365 -5.80 34.41 31.33
N GLU A 366 -4.57 34.04 30.96
CA GLU A 366 -3.63 34.99 30.36
C GLU A 366 -4.10 35.47 28.99
N ALA A 367 -4.50 34.54 28.10
CA ALA A 367 -4.92 34.89 26.74
C ALA A 367 -6.14 35.83 26.72
N THR A 368 -7.04 35.67 27.69
CA THR A 368 -8.29 36.46 27.80
C THR A 368 -8.19 37.68 28.70
N ASP A 369 -7.04 37.97 29.30
CA ASP A 369 -6.81 39.16 30.13
C ASP A 369 -6.20 40.31 29.30
N PRO A 370 -6.88 41.46 29.12
CA PRO A 370 -6.29 42.63 28.46
C PRO A 370 -4.95 43.09 29.06
N ARG A 371 -4.75 42.88 30.36
CA ARG A 371 -3.49 43.24 31.06
C ARG A 371 -2.32 42.37 30.62
N TYR A 372 -2.57 41.13 30.18
CA TYR A 372 -1.53 40.29 29.58
C TYR A 372 -0.97 40.94 28.33
N TRP A 373 -1.83 41.43 27.42
CA TRP A 373 -1.39 42.04 26.17
C TRP A 373 -0.65 43.38 26.37
N VAL A 374 -0.99 44.13 27.42
CA VAL A 374 -0.23 45.32 27.85
C VAL A 374 1.15 44.91 28.38
N ARG A 375 1.22 43.87 29.21
CA ARG A 375 2.50 43.29 29.67
C ARG A 375 3.32 42.79 28.49
N HIS A 376 2.71 42.08 27.55
CA HIS A 376 3.35 41.58 26.32
C HIS A 376 3.98 42.70 25.48
N LEU A 377 3.37 43.89 25.44
CA LEU A 377 3.96 45.03 24.73
C LEU A 377 5.22 45.56 25.43
N ARG A 378 5.29 45.48 26.78
CA ARG A 378 6.27 46.15 27.64
C ARG A 378 7.38 45.27 28.18
N GLN A 379 7.10 44.02 28.48
CA GLN A 379 7.98 43.09 29.15
C GLN A 379 8.88 42.36 28.16
N THR A 380 9.98 41.80 28.68
CA THR A 380 10.95 41.03 27.91
C THR A 380 10.32 39.88 27.13
N VAL A 381 10.63 39.76 25.84
CA VAL A 381 10.22 38.62 25.00
C VAL A 381 11.05 37.38 25.36
N ARG A 382 10.40 36.35 25.91
CA ARG A 382 10.98 35.06 26.34
C ARG A 382 11.02 34.02 25.22
N PHE A 383 11.53 34.38 24.04
CA PHE A 383 11.55 33.51 22.87
C PHE A 383 12.40 32.24 23.05
N GLY A 384 13.63 32.36 23.60
CA GLY A 384 14.52 31.23 23.85
C GLY A 384 13.90 30.20 24.81
N PRO A 385 13.45 30.60 26.01
CA PRO A 385 12.65 29.75 26.89
C PRO A 385 11.44 29.12 26.19
N GLY A 386 10.68 29.89 25.40
CA GLY A 386 9.52 29.38 24.67
C GLY A 386 9.85 28.30 23.63
N VAL A 387 10.94 28.46 22.88
CA VAL A 387 11.41 27.42 21.97
C VAL A 387 11.88 26.18 22.72
N ARG A 388 12.54 26.33 23.89
CA ARG A 388 12.90 25.16 24.73
C ARG A 388 11.67 24.39 25.20
N CYS A 389 10.61 25.09 25.63
CA CYS A 389 9.32 24.48 25.96
C CYS A 389 8.76 23.67 24.77
N LEU A 390 8.84 24.19 23.55
CA LEU A 390 8.41 23.46 22.35
C LEU A 390 9.28 22.22 22.08
N LEU A 391 10.59 22.30 22.33
CA LEU A 391 11.57 21.23 22.08
C LEU A 391 11.55 20.09 23.11
N GLU A 392 10.77 20.21 24.20
CA GLU A 392 10.47 19.09 25.11
C GLU A 392 9.88 17.89 24.37
N ASN A 393 9.17 18.13 23.25
CA ASN A 393 8.79 17.10 22.31
C ASN A 393 9.76 17.07 21.11
N PRO A 394 10.68 16.09 21.02
CA PRO A 394 11.70 16.02 19.97
C PRO A 394 11.15 15.64 18.58
N SER A 395 9.86 15.28 18.47
CA SER A 395 9.21 14.94 17.20
C SER A 395 8.74 16.18 16.41
N ARG A 396 8.79 17.37 17.01
CA ARG A 396 8.34 18.62 16.38
C ARG A 396 9.34 19.15 15.37
N VAL A 397 8.82 19.60 14.24
CA VAL A 397 9.53 20.40 13.24
C VAL A 397 9.18 21.86 13.43
N LEU A 398 10.18 22.73 13.51
CA LEU A 398 9.98 24.17 13.65
C LEU A 398 9.95 24.80 12.26
N LEU A 399 8.87 25.49 11.92
CA LEU A 399 8.69 26.19 10.64
C LEU A 399 8.49 27.67 10.88
N GLU A 400 9.41 28.51 10.40
CA GLU A 400 9.26 29.96 10.39
C GLU A 400 8.24 30.36 9.30
N VAL A 401 7.11 30.93 9.72
CA VAL A 401 5.96 31.32 8.89
C VAL A 401 5.92 32.83 8.80
N GLY A 402 6.86 33.38 8.04
CA GLY A 402 7.02 34.81 7.80
C GLY A 402 8.25 35.11 6.95
N PRO A 403 8.54 36.39 6.68
CA PRO A 403 9.72 36.81 5.94
C PRO A 403 11.01 36.58 6.75
N GLY A 404 12.07 36.18 6.05
CA GLY A 404 13.41 36.03 6.63
C GLY A 404 13.73 34.64 7.18
N ARG A 405 14.80 34.59 8.00
CA ARG A 405 15.39 33.35 8.57
C ARG A 405 15.84 33.53 10.02
N THR A 406 15.36 34.59 10.65
CA THR A 406 15.86 35.06 11.95
C THR A 406 15.42 34.10 13.03
N LEU A 407 14.12 33.76 13.08
CA LEU A 407 13.62 32.86 14.11
C LEU A 407 14.18 31.45 13.95
N GLY A 408 14.38 30.98 12.73
CA GLY A 408 15.03 29.70 12.47
C GLY A 408 16.47 29.67 13.00
N SER A 409 17.20 30.78 12.89
CA SER A 409 18.56 30.91 13.44
C SER A 409 18.53 30.94 14.98
N LEU A 410 17.61 31.69 15.58
CA LEU A 410 17.44 31.77 17.03
C LEU A 410 16.97 30.44 17.64
N ALA A 411 16.07 29.73 16.96
CA ALA A 411 15.58 28.43 17.40
C ALA A 411 16.71 27.39 17.43
N ARG A 412 17.64 27.43 16.47
CA ARG A 412 18.83 26.55 16.47
C ARG A 412 19.75 26.79 17.67
N LEU A 413 19.76 27.98 18.26
CA LEU A 413 20.52 28.25 19.49
C LEU A 413 19.96 27.49 20.70
N GLN A 414 18.71 26.99 20.65
CA GLN A 414 18.11 26.19 21.71
C GLN A 414 18.31 24.69 21.53
N VAL A 415 18.78 24.25 20.36
CA VAL A 415 18.90 22.83 20.04
C VAL A 415 20.16 22.27 20.69
N GLU A 416 20.00 21.26 21.54
CA GLU A 416 21.13 20.60 22.18
C GLU A 416 21.97 19.83 21.16
N ARG A 417 23.29 19.73 21.41
CA ARG A 417 24.19 18.98 20.53
C ARG A 417 23.73 17.51 20.44
N GLY A 418 23.49 17.05 19.21
CA GLY A 418 23.05 15.68 18.93
C GLY A 418 21.53 15.49 18.88
N GLN A 419 20.73 16.50 19.23
CA GLN A 419 19.28 16.45 19.05
C GLN A 419 18.91 16.66 17.57
N PRO A 420 18.20 15.71 16.91
CA PRO A 420 17.88 15.81 15.49
C PRO A 420 16.64 16.69 15.24
N THR A 421 16.78 17.99 15.51
CA THR A 421 15.71 18.99 15.32
C THR A 421 15.73 19.56 13.91
N VAL A 422 14.57 19.58 13.26
CA VAL A 422 14.41 20.17 11.92
C VAL A 422 13.86 21.59 12.05
N VAL A 423 14.58 22.55 11.48
CA VAL A 423 14.19 23.98 11.47
C VAL A 423 14.20 24.50 10.04
N LEU A 424 13.03 24.86 9.53
CA LEU A 424 12.79 25.30 8.16
C LEU A 424 12.15 26.71 8.13
N THR A 425 12.19 27.35 6.97
CA THR A 425 11.63 28.68 6.76
C THR A 425 10.70 28.67 5.54
N SER A 426 9.66 29.50 5.55
CA SER A 426 8.66 29.55 4.48
C SER A 426 9.07 30.45 3.31
N MET A 427 9.92 31.44 3.58
CA MET A 427 10.35 32.45 2.61
C MET A 427 11.88 32.54 2.54
N ARG A 428 12.34 33.09 1.42
CA ARG A 428 13.75 33.44 1.18
C ARG A 428 14.16 34.62 2.07
N ALA A 429 15.46 34.79 2.26
CA ALA A 429 15.98 36.00 2.87
C ALA A 429 15.74 37.21 1.94
N PRO A 430 15.60 38.43 2.48
CA PRO A 430 15.50 39.63 1.67
C PRO A 430 16.69 39.72 0.70
N ARG A 431 16.42 40.03 -0.57
CA ARG A 431 17.41 40.13 -1.67
C ARG A 431 18.16 38.84 -2.02
N GLU A 432 17.83 37.70 -1.41
CA GLU A 432 18.26 36.41 -1.96
C GLU A 432 17.71 36.29 -3.39
N PRO A 433 18.49 35.81 -4.37
CA PRO A 433 17.97 35.59 -5.72
C PRO A 433 17.06 34.35 -5.78
N GLY A 434 16.24 34.23 -6.83
CA GLY A 434 15.40 33.05 -7.08
C GLY A 434 13.89 33.27 -6.86
N SER A 435 13.13 32.18 -6.91
CA SER A 435 11.66 32.15 -6.83
C SER A 435 11.19 31.78 -5.42
N ASP A 436 10.23 32.52 -4.89
CA ASP A 436 9.51 32.20 -3.64
C ASP A 436 8.70 30.92 -3.79
N MET A 437 8.11 30.69 -4.98
CA MET A 437 7.38 29.45 -5.27
C MET A 437 8.28 28.23 -5.19
N ARG A 438 9.46 28.29 -5.82
CA ARG A 438 10.45 27.20 -5.71
C ARG A 438 10.85 26.98 -4.26
N PHE A 439 11.09 28.06 -3.52
CA PHE A 439 11.55 27.98 -2.14
C PHE A 439 10.51 27.34 -1.21
N VAL A 440 9.27 27.81 -1.25
CA VAL A 440 8.21 27.29 -0.37
C VAL A 440 7.87 25.83 -0.68
N LEU A 441 7.87 25.44 -1.97
CA LEU A 441 7.70 24.03 -2.38
C LEU A 441 8.87 23.15 -1.95
N THR A 442 10.10 23.70 -1.98
CA THR A 442 11.28 23.01 -1.44
C THR A 442 11.11 22.77 0.06
N THR A 443 10.64 23.78 0.81
CA THR A 443 10.33 23.63 2.23
C THR A 443 9.25 22.59 2.48
N LEU A 444 8.16 22.57 1.68
CA LEU A 444 7.11 21.55 1.77
C LEU A 444 7.68 20.13 1.55
N GLY A 445 8.52 19.96 0.53
CA GLY A 445 9.20 18.70 0.28
C GLY A 445 10.12 18.30 1.43
N ARG A 446 10.86 19.25 2.03
CA ARG A 446 11.72 18.99 3.19
C ARG A 446 10.93 18.61 4.44
N LEU A 447 9.74 19.18 4.66
CA LEU A 447 8.82 18.73 5.71
C LEU A 447 8.45 17.25 5.50
N TRP A 448 8.09 16.88 4.27
CA TRP A 448 7.84 15.49 3.92
C TRP A 448 9.07 14.60 4.12
N ALA A 449 10.26 15.00 3.67
CA ALA A 449 11.48 14.22 3.84
C ALA A 449 11.81 13.99 5.33
N ALA A 450 11.57 14.99 6.17
CA ALA A 450 11.72 14.93 7.62
C ALA A 450 10.72 14.02 8.33
N GLY A 451 9.67 13.53 7.65
CA GLY A 451 8.68 12.61 8.20
C GLY A 451 7.33 13.25 8.58
N VAL A 452 7.06 14.49 8.19
CA VAL A 452 5.74 15.10 8.37
C VAL A 452 4.74 14.41 7.43
N PRO A 453 3.54 14.02 7.89
CA PRO A 453 2.52 13.42 7.04
C PRO A 453 1.94 14.46 6.06
N MET A 454 1.87 14.11 4.78
CA MET A 454 1.38 15.00 3.71
C MET A 454 0.04 14.51 3.16
N ASP A 455 -0.87 15.46 2.93
CA ASP A 455 -2.06 15.25 2.10
C ASP A 455 -1.82 15.83 0.71
N TRP A 456 -1.19 15.06 -0.17
CA TRP A 456 -0.83 15.51 -1.52
C TRP A 456 -2.03 15.94 -2.36
N ARG A 457 -3.24 15.46 -2.05
CA ARG A 457 -4.46 15.86 -2.78
C ARG A 457 -4.80 17.33 -2.54
N ARG A 458 -4.44 17.87 -1.37
CA ARG A 458 -4.63 19.29 -1.04
C ARG A 458 -3.68 20.21 -1.80
N LEU A 459 -2.41 19.81 -1.96
CA LEU A 459 -1.47 20.56 -2.80
C LEU A 459 -1.98 20.68 -4.24
N GLN A 460 -2.58 19.60 -4.75
CA GLN A 460 -3.09 19.48 -6.11
C GLN A 460 -4.56 19.94 -6.24
N ALA A 461 -5.14 20.52 -5.17
CA ALA A 461 -6.50 21.01 -5.19
C ALA A 461 -6.64 22.13 -6.24
N GLY A 462 -7.63 22.01 -7.12
CA GLY A 462 -7.84 22.93 -8.23
C GLY A 462 -7.07 22.59 -9.51
N GLU A 463 -6.18 21.59 -9.50
CA GLU A 463 -5.49 21.11 -10.70
C GLU A 463 -6.09 19.79 -11.20
N GLN A 464 -6.26 19.67 -12.52
CA GLN A 464 -6.63 18.41 -13.15
C GLN A 464 -5.37 17.67 -13.59
N ARG A 465 -4.95 16.68 -12.79
CA ARG A 465 -3.76 15.85 -13.01
C ARG A 465 -4.12 14.41 -13.37
N ARG A 466 -3.22 13.70 -14.05
CA ARG A 466 -3.33 12.26 -14.32
C ARG A 466 -2.08 11.49 -13.91
N ARG A 467 -2.24 10.19 -13.63
CA ARG A 467 -1.10 9.31 -13.38
C ARG A 467 -0.46 8.92 -14.71
N VAL A 468 0.86 9.03 -14.80
CA VAL A 468 1.66 8.64 -15.96
C VAL A 468 2.53 7.43 -15.64
N VAL A 469 3.00 6.75 -16.68
CA VAL A 469 3.95 5.64 -16.54
C VAL A 469 5.31 6.23 -16.20
N LEU A 470 5.87 5.78 -15.07
CA LEU A 470 7.20 6.14 -14.58
C LEU A 470 7.97 4.86 -14.26
N PRO A 471 9.31 4.90 -14.19
CA PRO A 471 10.12 3.76 -13.78
C PRO A 471 9.62 3.11 -12.49
N THR A 472 9.66 1.78 -12.46
CA THR A 472 9.25 1.00 -11.29
C THR A 472 10.33 1.02 -10.21
N TYR A 473 9.99 0.56 -9.00
CA TYR A 473 10.94 0.48 -7.89
C TYR A 473 12.20 -0.35 -8.26
N PRO A 474 13.42 0.19 -8.07
CA PRO A 474 14.65 -0.55 -8.34
C PRO A 474 14.93 -1.54 -7.20
N PHE A 475 14.43 -2.77 -7.34
CA PHE A 475 14.72 -3.83 -6.38
C PHE A 475 16.22 -4.14 -6.34
N GLU A 476 16.82 -4.04 -5.16
CA GLU A 476 18.16 -4.57 -4.84
C GLU A 476 18.12 -6.10 -4.81
N ARG A 477 18.13 -6.69 -6.00
CA ARG A 477 17.98 -8.13 -6.20
C ARG A 477 19.18 -8.85 -5.57
N LYS A 478 18.87 -9.80 -4.69
CA LYS A 478 19.80 -10.84 -4.25
C LYS A 478 19.29 -12.18 -4.77
N ARG A 479 20.20 -13.05 -5.18
CA ARG A 479 19.83 -14.42 -5.57
C ARG A 479 19.40 -15.18 -4.31
N HIS A 480 18.11 -15.44 -4.20
CA HIS A 480 17.54 -16.36 -3.21
C HIS A 480 17.15 -17.63 -3.95
N TRP A 481 17.95 -18.69 -3.81
CA TRP A 481 17.76 -19.95 -4.51
C TRP A 481 18.02 -21.11 -3.55
N LEU A 482 17.12 -22.11 -3.53
CA LEU A 482 17.37 -23.37 -2.85
C LEU A 482 18.02 -24.30 -3.88
N GLU A 483 19.28 -24.65 -3.66
CA GLU A 483 19.95 -25.61 -4.56
C GLU A 483 19.28 -26.98 -4.41
N PRO A 484 18.99 -27.69 -5.53
CA PRO A 484 18.41 -29.02 -5.48
C PRO A 484 19.26 -29.95 -4.61
N ASN A 485 18.63 -30.64 -3.65
CA ASN A 485 19.30 -31.64 -2.85
C ASN A 485 19.66 -32.82 -3.78
N ALA A 486 20.95 -33.06 -4.03
CA ALA A 486 21.43 -34.07 -4.98
C ALA A 486 21.13 -35.53 -4.56
N ALA A 487 20.52 -35.74 -3.39
CA ALA A 487 19.99 -37.03 -2.97
C ALA A 487 18.62 -37.28 -3.65
N GLY A 488 18.66 -37.67 -4.92
CA GLY A 488 17.48 -38.05 -5.69
C GLY A 488 16.75 -39.23 -5.05
N ILE A 489 15.43 -39.09 -4.88
CA ILE A 489 14.53 -40.22 -4.71
C ILE A 489 14.52 -40.95 -6.04
N ALA A 490 15.29 -42.04 -6.13
CA ALA A 490 15.26 -42.95 -7.25
C ALA A 490 13.88 -43.63 -7.29
N ILE A 491 13.01 -43.18 -8.18
CA ILE A 491 11.81 -43.93 -8.55
C ILE A 491 12.29 -45.08 -9.42
N ALA A 492 12.44 -46.27 -8.82
CA ALA A 492 12.74 -47.49 -9.55
C ALA A 492 11.50 -47.91 -10.36
N SER A 493 11.53 -47.73 -11.68
CA SER A 493 10.65 -48.45 -12.60
C SER A 493 11.49 -49.44 -13.42
N ASP A 494 11.52 -50.69 -12.96
CA ASP A 494 12.34 -51.77 -13.53
C ASP A 494 11.67 -52.48 -14.73
N VAL A 495 10.84 -51.77 -15.51
CA VAL A 495 10.24 -52.33 -16.74
C VAL A 495 10.92 -51.69 -17.95
N PRO A 496 11.68 -52.46 -18.75
CA PRO A 496 12.26 -51.96 -19.98
C PRO A 496 11.15 -51.55 -20.94
N LEU A 497 11.10 -50.27 -21.32
CA LEU A 497 10.19 -49.76 -22.35
C LEU A 497 10.61 -50.31 -23.72
N ALA A 498 10.09 -51.47 -24.12
CA ALA A 498 10.27 -52.02 -25.46
C ALA A 498 9.39 -51.29 -26.47
N ARG A 499 10.01 -50.71 -27.52
CA ARG A 499 9.28 -50.07 -28.62
C ARG A 499 8.51 -51.12 -29.43
N ARG A 500 7.18 -51.11 -29.34
CA ARG A 500 6.29 -52.02 -30.10
C ARG A 500 6.07 -51.47 -31.52
N LYS A 501 6.37 -52.28 -32.54
CA LYS A 501 6.32 -51.86 -33.95
C LYS A 501 4.92 -51.87 -34.55
N ASP A 502 4.04 -52.75 -34.09
CA ASP A 502 2.68 -52.90 -34.62
C ASP A 502 1.68 -52.05 -33.81
N ALA A 503 0.99 -51.13 -34.47
CA ALA A 503 -0.01 -50.26 -33.85
C ALA A 503 -1.23 -51.04 -33.34
N ALA A 504 -1.53 -52.21 -33.92
CA ALA A 504 -2.61 -53.08 -33.45
C ALA A 504 -2.42 -53.52 -32.00
N ASP A 505 -1.19 -53.53 -31.50
CA ASP A 505 -0.82 -53.97 -30.15
C ASP A 505 -0.72 -52.82 -29.14
N TRP A 506 -1.12 -51.59 -29.51
CA TRP A 506 -1.01 -50.41 -28.65
C TRP A 506 -2.22 -50.20 -27.75
N PHE A 507 -3.33 -50.89 -28.00
CA PHE A 507 -4.60 -50.62 -27.35
C PHE A 507 -4.75 -51.41 -26.05
N TYR A 508 -5.35 -50.73 -25.07
CA TYR A 508 -5.72 -51.30 -23.80
C TYR A 508 -7.17 -50.98 -23.51
N LEU A 509 -7.90 -51.94 -22.98
CA LEU A 509 -9.24 -51.71 -22.44
C LEU A 509 -9.19 -51.82 -20.92
N PRO A 510 -9.90 -50.95 -20.19
CA PRO A 510 -10.15 -51.19 -18.78
C PRO A 510 -10.93 -52.50 -18.66
N SER A 511 -10.44 -53.38 -17.81
CA SER A 511 -10.97 -54.70 -17.53
C SER A 511 -11.03 -54.90 -16.02
N TRP A 512 -11.92 -55.78 -15.56
CA TRP A 512 -12.03 -56.14 -14.17
C TRP A 512 -11.53 -57.56 -13.98
N LYS A 513 -10.42 -57.72 -13.26
CA LYS A 513 -9.86 -59.04 -12.96
C LYS A 513 -10.32 -59.49 -11.60
N ARG A 514 -10.91 -60.69 -11.55
CA ARG A 514 -11.23 -61.33 -10.27
C ARG A 514 -9.92 -61.68 -9.57
N THR A 515 -9.74 -61.16 -8.38
CA THR A 515 -8.57 -61.36 -7.53
C THR A 515 -9.00 -61.95 -6.20
N LEU A 516 -8.06 -62.53 -5.45
CA LEU A 516 -8.35 -63.03 -4.11
C LEU A 516 -8.46 -61.84 -3.14
N VAL A 517 -9.38 -61.93 -2.18
CA VAL A 517 -9.40 -61.00 -1.04
C VAL A 517 -8.09 -61.21 -0.27
N PRO A 518 -7.26 -60.17 -0.11
CA PRO A 518 -6.03 -60.28 0.65
C PRO A 518 -6.34 -60.71 2.09
N ARG A 519 -5.54 -61.63 2.64
CA ARG A 519 -5.62 -61.96 4.07
C ARG A 519 -4.97 -60.84 4.86
N ALA A 520 -5.68 -60.30 5.84
CA ALA A 520 -5.15 -59.31 6.77
C ALA A 520 -3.88 -59.88 7.42
N THR A 521 -2.75 -59.22 7.23
CA THR A 521 -1.57 -59.41 8.07
C THR A 521 -1.76 -58.56 9.33
N THR A 522 -1.27 -59.04 10.47
CA THR A 522 -1.29 -58.28 11.73
C THR A 522 -0.45 -57.02 11.56
N ALA A 523 -1.13 -55.89 11.31
CA ALA A 523 -0.51 -54.58 11.24
C ALA A 523 -0.31 -54.02 12.65
N ALA A 524 0.70 -53.16 12.82
CA ALA A 524 0.86 -52.34 14.02
C ALA A 524 -0.40 -51.48 14.28
N PRO A 525 -0.68 -51.07 15.52
CA PRO A 525 -1.75 -50.12 15.82
C PRO A 525 -1.63 -48.86 14.95
N GLN A 526 -2.70 -48.48 14.26
CA GLN A 526 -2.75 -47.30 13.38
C GLN A 526 -3.84 -46.33 13.84
N ASN A 527 -3.66 -45.05 13.50
CA ASN A 527 -4.67 -44.01 13.68
C ASN A 527 -5.58 -43.94 12.45
N TRP A 528 -6.85 -44.26 12.64
CA TRP A 528 -7.89 -44.29 11.61
C TRP A 528 -8.82 -43.09 11.72
N LEU A 529 -9.09 -42.44 10.60
CA LEU A 529 -10.15 -41.45 10.46
C LEU A 529 -11.23 -41.98 9.53
N VAL A 530 -12.44 -42.20 10.04
CA VAL A 530 -13.53 -42.87 9.33
C VAL A 530 -14.70 -41.91 9.17
N PHE A 531 -14.97 -41.46 7.94
CA PHE A 531 -16.16 -40.68 7.61
C PHE A 531 -17.34 -41.64 7.42
N THR A 532 -18.26 -41.67 8.37
CA THR A 532 -19.31 -42.69 8.48
C THR A 532 -20.54 -42.35 7.66
N ASP A 533 -21.05 -43.34 6.91
CA ASP A 533 -22.36 -43.28 6.24
C ASP A 533 -23.52 -43.42 7.21
N THR A 534 -24.72 -43.04 6.76
CA THR A 534 -25.98 -43.17 7.51
C THR A 534 -26.55 -44.59 7.48
N GLY A 535 -26.11 -45.43 6.53
CA GLY A 535 -26.48 -46.85 6.44
C GLY A 535 -25.82 -47.78 7.47
N GLY A 536 -24.95 -47.26 8.34
CA GLY A 536 -24.31 -47.99 9.43
C GLY A 536 -23.13 -48.87 9.02
N LEU A 537 -22.65 -48.78 7.77
CA LEU A 537 -21.45 -49.51 7.33
C LEU A 537 -20.18 -48.95 7.99
N GLY A 538 -20.06 -47.64 8.06
CA GLY A 538 -18.95 -46.91 8.66
C GLY A 538 -18.82 -47.18 10.15
N ASP A 539 -19.94 -47.20 10.90
CA ASP A 539 -19.93 -47.52 12.33
C ASP A 539 -19.53 -48.98 12.61
N ALA A 540 -20.07 -49.92 11.82
CA ALA A 540 -19.70 -51.33 11.94
C ALA A 540 -18.22 -51.55 11.59
N LEU A 541 -17.71 -50.84 10.58
CA LEU A 541 -16.30 -50.86 10.20
C LEU A 541 -15.41 -50.25 11.28
N ALA A 542 -15.77 -49.07 11.82
CA ALA A 542 -15.05 -48.41 12.90
C ALA A 542 -14.93 -49.30 14.14
N THR A 543 -16.02 -49.96 14.52
CA THR A 543 -16.05 -50.93 15.63
C THR A 543 -15.06 -52.08 15.39
N ARG A 544 -15.07 -52.67 14.18
CA ARG A 544 -14.18 -53.78 13.85
C ARG A 544 -12.70 -53.39 13.78
N LEU A 545 -12.40 -52.17 13.33
CA LEU A 545 -11.04 -51.63 13.30
C LEU A 545 -10.52 -51.35 14.72
N ALA A 546 -11.39 -50.87 15.63
CA ALA A 546 -11.06 -50.67 17.03
C ALA A 546 -10.79 -52.01 17.75
N GLU A 547 -11.61 -53.03 17.52
CA GLU A 547 -11.37 -54.40 18.02
C GLU A 547 -10.04 -55.00 17.54
N SER A 548 -9.54 -54.54 16.39
CA SER A 548 -8.26 -54.98 15.83
C SER A 548 -7.05 -54.21 16.38
N GLY A 549 -7.25 -53.35 17.39
CA GLY A 549 -6.20 -52.58 18.08
C GLY A 549 -5.89 -51.21 17.47
N GLY A 550 -6.65 -50.74 16.48
CA GLY A 550 -6.50 -49.39 15.92
C GLY A 550 -7.18 -48.32 16.76
N ARG A 551 -6.62 -47.10 16.81
CA ARG A 551 -7.32 -45.93 17.36
C ARG A 551 -8.19 -45.34 16.27
N VAL A 552 -9.51 -45.28 16.49
CA VAL A 552 -10.48 -44.89 15.45
C VAL A 552 -11.19 -43.60 15.85
N THR A 553 -11.13 -42.60 14.98
CA THR A 553 -11.93 -41.39 15.04
C THR A 553 -13.01 -41.42 13.97
N ARG A 554 -14.26 -41.19 14.36
CA ARG A 554 -15.43 -41.14 13.46
C ARG A 554 -15.77 -39.71 13.06
N VAL A 555 -16.22 -39.52 11.82
CA VAL A 555 -16.67 -38.23 11.30
C VAL A 555 -18.03 -38.37 10.65
N SER A 556 -19.05 -37.74 11.22
CA SER A 556 -20.40 -37.65 10.64
C SER A 556 -20.61 -36.31 9.93
N GLN A 557 -21.63 -36.24 9.08
CA GLN A 557 -22.04 -35.00 8.44
C GLN A 557 -22.73 -34.09 9.46
N GLY A 558 -22.32 -32.83 9.54
CA GLY A 558 -22.94 -31.80 10.38
C GLY A 558 -23.21 -30.50 9.62
N SER A 559 -23.75 -29.50 10.31
CA SER A 559 -23.88 -28.14 9.77
C SER A 559 -22.71 -27.22 10.12
N ASP A 560 -21.79 -27.68 10.96
CA ASP A 560 -20.56 -26.98 11.34
C ASP A 560 -19.51 -27.97 11.88
N PHE A 561 -18.34 -27.49 12.28
CA PHE A 561 -17.36 -28.29 13.02
C PHE A 561 -17.74 -28.44 14.50
N ARG A 562 -17.91 -29.68 14.97
CA ARG A 562 -18.20 -29.98 16.38
C ARG A 562 -17.54 -31.28 16.83
N ARG A 563 -16.96 -31.28 18.04
CA ARG A 563 -16.56 -32.52 18.74
C ARG A 563 -17.78 -33.11 19.43
N VAL A 564 -18.16 -34.33 19.05
CA VAL A 564 -19.31 -35.05 19.61
C VAL A 564 -18.91 -35.79 20.89
N ASP A 565 -17.76 -36.48 20.84
CA ASP A 565 -17.10 -37.14 21.97
C ASP A 565 -15.59 -37.24 21.72
N ASP A 566 -14.84 -37.99 22.56
CA ASP A 566 -13.38 -38.13 22.44
C ASP A 566 -12.90 -38.89 21.19
N GLY A 567 -13.81 -39.52 20.45
CA GLY A 567 -13.50 -40.26 19.22
C GLY A 567 -14.47 -39.96 18.08
N ALA A 568 -15.26 -38.88 18.14
CA ALA A 568 -16.24 -38.54 17.13
C ALA A 568 -16.37 -37.03 16.89
N PHE A 569 -16.44 -36.65 15.62
CA PHE A 569 -16.59 -35.27 15.16
C PHE A 569 -17.69 -35.13 14.10
N GLU A 570 -18.26 -33.94 14.00
CA GLU A 570 -19.14 -33.52 12.91
C GLU A 570 -18.41 -32.49 12.04
N VAL A 571 -18.58 -32.60 10.72
CA VAL A 571 -17.99 -31.69 9.72
C VAL A 571 -19.04 -31.33 8.67
N ASP A 572 -19.12 -30.05 8.32
CA ASP A 572 -19.94 -29.58 7.19
C ASP A 572 -19.26 -29.92 5.85
N PRO A 573 -19.90 -30.74 4.99
CA PRO A 573 -19.32 -31.14 3.70
C PRO A 573 -19.14 -29.99 2.70
N THR A 574 -19.77 -28.84 2.93
CA THR A 574 -19.76 -27.69 2.02
C THR A 574 -18.73 -26.62 2.34
N ARG A 575 -18.09 -26.71 3.52
CA ARG A 575 -17.21 -25.65 4.04
C ARG A 575 -15.77 -26.15 4.21
N PRO A 576 -14.77 -25.63 3.48
CA PRO A 576 -13.37 -26.07 3.59
C PRO A 576 -12.78 -25.91 4.99
N GLU A 577 -13.15 -24.86 5.70
CA GLU A 577 -12.62 -24.49 7.02
C GLU A 577 -12.93 -25.54 8.11
N THR A 578 -14.02 -26.30 8.01
CA THR A 578 -14.39 -27.32 9.01
C THR A 578 -13.46 -28.55 8.94
N TYR A 579 -12.93 -28.87 7.75
CA TYR A 579 -11.91 -29.92 7.57
C TYR A 579 -10.56 -29.52 8.15
N ALA A 580 -10.18 -28.24 8.01
CA ALA A 580 -8.97 -27.72 8.63
C ALA A 580 -9.08 -27.75 10.16
N ALA A 581 -10.25 -27.40 10.71
CA ALA A 581 -10.51 -27.49 12.15
C ALA A 581 -10.43 -28.95 12.66
N LEU A 582 -10.96 -29.92 11.91
CA LEU A 582 -10.85 -31.35 12.22
C LEU A 582 -9.38 -31.80 12.31
N LEU A 583 -8.55 -31.49 11.31
CA LEU A 583 -7.16 -31.93 11.31
C LEU A 583 -6.32 -31.23 12.39
N ASN A 584 -6.63 -29.98 12.73
CA ASN A 584 -6.01 -29.29 13.86
C ASN A 584 -6.34 -29.98 15.19
N ALA A 585 -7.62 -30.26 15.46
CA ALA A 585 -8.03 -30.95 16.68
C ALA A 585 -7.38 -32.35 16.80
N LEU A 586 -7.31 -33.10 15.70
CA LEU A 586 -6.61 -34.39 15.67
C LEU A 586 -5.10 -34.26 15.93
N ALA A 587 -4.47 -33.18 15.46
CA ALA A 587 -3.06 -32.93 15.71
C ALA A 587 -2.79 -32.57 17.18
N GLU A 588 -3.67 -31.79 17.81
CA GLU A 588 -3.61 -31.45 19.24
C GLU A 588 -3.73 -32.70 20.12
N ASP A 589 -4.66 -33.60 19.78
CA ASP A 589 -4.86 -34.87 20.48
C ASP A 589 -3.77 -35.93 20.18
N SER A 590 -2.73 -35.56 19.42
CA SER A 590 -1.67 -36.48 18.94
C SER A 590 -2.22 -37.71 18.20
N CYS A 591 -3.35 -37.53 17.51
CA CYS A 591 -4.11 -38.55 16.79
C CYS A 591 -4.11 -38.29 15.27
N ARG A 592 -2.96 -37.88 14.71
CA ARG A 592 -2.86 -37.63 13.27
C ARG A 592 -3.22 -38.90 12.46
N PRO A 593 -4.06 -38.80 11.42
CA PRO A 593 -4.53 -39.97 10.69
C PRO A 593 -3.44 -40.54 9.78
N GLU A 594 -3.19 -41.84 9.91
CA GLU A 594 -2.34 -42.61 8.99
C GLU A 594 -3.18 -43.26 7.89
N ARG A 595 -4.43 -43.61 8.25
CA ARG A 595 -5.41 -44.23 7.37
C ARG A 595 -6.71 -43.43 7.43
N ILE A 596 -7.22 -43.05 6.27
CA ILE A 596 -8.50 -42.37 6.13
C ILE A 596 -9.44 -43.28 5.35
N VAL A 597 -10.65 -43.52 5.86
CA VAL A 597 -11.72 -44.22 5.14
C VAL A 597 -12.89 -43.27 4.97
N HIS A 598 -13.28 -43.00 3.73
CA HIS A 598 -14.35 -42.07 3.42
C HIS A 598 -15.56 -42.81 2.86
N LEU A 599 -16.67 -42.88 3.61
CA LEU A 599 -17.85 -43.69 3.26
C LEU A 599 -19.10 -42.88 2.92
N TRP A 600 -19.07 -41.54 2.89
CA TRP A 600 -20.30 -40.75 2.64
C TRP A 600 -20.90 -40.95 1.24
N SER A 601 -20.16 -41.56 0.31
CA SER A 601 -20.65 -41.93 -1.03
C SER A 601 -21.29 -43.34 -1.10
N VAL A 602 -21.42 -44.04 0.03
CA VAL A 602 -22.12 -45.33 0.11
C VAL A 602 -23.64 -45.15 0.13
N ASP A 603 -24.12 -44.11 0.81
CA ASP A 603 -25.55 -43.82 0.94
C ASP A 603 -26.20 -43.45 -0.40
N SER A 604 -27.53 -43.62 -0.49
CA SER A 604 -28.27 -43.12 -1.66
C SER A 604 -28.16 -41.61 -1.75
N ALA A 605 -27.87 -41.09 -2.95
CA ALA A 605 -27.78 -39.65 -3.16
C ALA A 605 -29.17 -38.97 -3.20
N GLY A 606 -30.25 -39.75 -3.39
CA GLY A 606 -31.58 -39.21 -3.68
C GLY A 606 -31.81 -38.99 -5.18
N GLU A 607 -33.02 -38.58 -5.56
CA GLU A 607 -33.40 -38.40 -6.95
C GLU A 607 -33.29 -36.93 -7.43
N GLY A 608 -33.14 -36.74 -8.74
CA GLY A 608 -33.14 -35.44 -9.37
C GLY A 608 -31.93 -34.55 -9.04
N LEU A 609 -32.07 -33.25 -9.27
CA LEU A 609 -30.97 -32.29 -9.11
C LEU A 609 -30.46 -32.21 -7.67
N ALA A 610 -31.35 -32.28 -6.69
CA ALA A 610 -30.98 -32.27 -5.28
C ALA A 610 -30.07 -33.46 -4.93
N GLY A 611 -30.34 -34.64 -5.51
CA GLY A 611 -29.48 -35.80 -5.32
C GLY A 611 -28.12 -35.66 -5.98
N VAL A 612 -28.07 -35.05 -7.18
CA VAL A 612 -26.79 -34.72 -7.84
C VAL A 612 -25.96 -33.77 -6.98
N GLU A 613 -26.57 -32.70 -6.46
CA GLU A 613 -25.88 -31.76 -5.58
C GLU A 613 -25.40 -32.43 -4.29
N HIS A 614 -26.23 -33.26 -3.68
CA HIS A 614 -25.85 -34.01 -2.48
C HIS A 614 -24.64 -34.91 -2.77
N ALA A 615 -24.65 -35.68 -3.87
CA ALA A 615 -23.54 -36.52 -4.28
C ALA A 615 -22.24 -35.73 -4.54
N GLN A 616 -22.32 -34.52 -5.12
CA GLN A 616 -21.13 -33.69 -5.31
C GLN A 616 -20.57 -33.18 -3.98
N ARG A 617 -21.44 -32.77 -3.04
CA ARG A 617 -21.04 -32.26 -1.72
C ARG A 617 -20.38 -33.36 -0.88
N THR A 618 -21.02 -34.53 -0.78
CA THR A 618 -20.52 -35.64 0.05
C THR A 618 -19.44 -36.47 -0.64
N GLY A 619 -19.31 -36.42 -1.96
CA GLY A 619 -18.25 -37.07 -2.73
C GLY A 619 -17.11 -36.12 -3.09
N PHE A 620 -17.16 -35.55 -4.29
CA PHE A 620 -16.06 -34.79 -4.87
C PHE A 620 -15.56 -33.63 -4.00
N PHE A 621 -16.45 -32.77 -3.53
CA PHE A 621 -16.05 -31.59 -2.74
C PHE A 621 -15.51 -31.97 -1.37
N SER A 622 -16.11 -32.95 -0.70
CA SER A 622 -15.60 -33.46 0.57
C SER A 622 -14.16 -33.96 0.45
N LEU A 623 -13.85 -34.75 -0.60
CA LEU A 623 -12.50 -35.24 -0.86
C LEU A 623 -11.53 -34.10 -1.19
N LEU A 624 -11.97 -33.11 -1.97
CA LEU A 624 -11.17 -31.93 -2.31
C LEU A 624 -10.80 -31.12 -1.06
N PHE A 625 -11.76 -30.82 -0.20
CA PHE A 625 -11.55 -30.01 1.00
C PHE A 625 -10.70 -30.75 2.03
N LEU A 626 -10.90 -32.06 2.18
CA LEU A 626 -10.02 -32.89 3.00
C LEU A 626 -8.59 -32.90 2.48
N ALA A 627 -8.38 -33.02 1.17
CA ALA A 627 -7.04 -32.98 0.57
C ALA A 627 -6.36 -31.61 0.74
N GLN A 628 -7.10 -30.51 0.60
CA GLN A 628 -6.61 -29.16 0.87
C GLN A 628 -6.19 -29.00 2.33
N ALA A 629 -7.00 -29.51 3.26
CA ALA A 629 -6.69 -29.49 4.69
C ALA A 629 -5.42 -30.31 4.99
N LEU A 630 -5.27 -31.51 4.40
CA LEU A 630 -4.08 -32.35 4.54
C LEU A 630 -2.82 -31.65 4.01
N ALA A 631 -2.90 -31.00 2.85
CA ALA A 631 -1.77 -30.27 2.26
C ALA A 631 -1.35 -29.06 3.13
N GLY A 632 -2.30 -28.36 3.74
CA GLY A 632 -2.05 -27.20 4.60
C GLY A 632 -1.36 -27.52 5.94
N HIS A 633 -1.53 -28.73 6.48
CA HIS A 633 -0.97 -29.13 7.78
C HIS A 633 0.46 -29.70 7.70
N GLY A 634 1.01 -29.83 6.49
CA GLY A 634 2.31 -30.45 6.24
C GLY A 634 2.30 -31.97 6.46
N ALA A 635 2.86 -32.74 5.53
CA ALA A 635 2.91 -34.20 5.64
C ALA A 635 3.84 -34.62 6.80
N ALA A 636 3.28 -35.23 7.85
CA ALA A 636 4.05 -35.84 8.95
C ALA A 636 4.48 -37.29 8.65
N GLY A 637 4.05 -37.84 7.52
CA GLY A 637 4.29 -39.22 7.08
C GLY A 637 3.35 -39.59 5.93
N PRO A 638 3.50 -40.78 5.33
CA PRO A 638 2.60 -41.24 4.26
C PRO A 638 1.19 -41.49 4.82
N VAL A 639 0.16 -40.91 4.18
CA VAL A 639 -1.25 -41.09 4.54
C VAL A 639 -1.93 -41.90 3.45
N GLN A 640 -2.73 -42.91 3.83
CA GLN A 640 -3.50 -43.70 2.88
C GLN A 640 -4.98 -43.38 3.00
N MET A 641 -5.57 -42.90 1.91
CA MET A 641 -6.99 -42.60 1.81
C MET A 641 -7.70 -43.68 1.00
N THR A 642 -8.76 -44.27 1.57
CA THR A 642 -9.64 -45.22 0.89
C THR A 642 -11.04 -44.64 0.81
N VAL A 643 -11.51 -44.38 -0.41
CA VAL A 643 -12.86 -43.89 -0.66
C VAL A 643 -13.77 -45.07 -0.96
N VAL A 644 -14.75 -45.30 -0.10
CA VAL A 644 -15.75 -46.36 -0.26
C VAL A 644 -17.02 -45.73 -0.83
N SER A 645 -17.53 -46.33 -1.89
CA SER A 645 -18.70 -45.82 -2.62
C SER A 645 -19.60 -46.98 -3.07
N SER A 646 -20.82 -46.66 -3.49
CA SER A 646 -21.75 -47.64 -4.05
C SER A 646 -22.27 -47.19 -5.42
N GLY A 647 -22.29 -48.13 -6.37
CA GLY A 647 -22.88 -47.93 -7.70
C GLY A 647 -22.06 -47.05 -8.65
N VAL A 648 -20.77 -46.80 -8.37
CA VAL A 648 -19.95 -45.94 -9.25
C VAL A 648 -19.24 -46.71 -10.37
N GLN A 649 -19.17 -48.04 -10.30
CA GLN A 649 -18.47 -48.87 -11.29
C GLN A 649 -19.35 -50.03 -11.80
N ALA A 650 -19.47 -50.11 -13.12
CA ALA A 650 -20.01 -51.28 -13.81
C ALA A 650 -18.93 -52.37 -13.88
N VAL A 651 -19.17 -53.53 -13.28
CA VAL A 651 -18.18 -54.61 -13.14
C VAL A 651 -18.71 -55.91 -13.70
N THR A 652 -19.89 -56.32 -13.26
CA THR A 652 -20.57 -57.55 -13.70
C THR A 652 -21.67 -57.26 -14.73
N GLY A 653 -22.09 -56.01 -14.86
CA GLY A 653 -23.20 -55.59 -15.74
C GLY A 653 -24.58 -55.70 -15.08
N HIS A 654 -24.64 -56.15 -13.83
CA HIS A 654 -25.88 -56.27 -13.05
C HIS A 654 -26.02 -55.17 -11.98
N GLU A 655 -25.06 -54.25 -11.89
CA GLU A 655 -25.09 -53.15 -10.94
C GLU A 655 -26.13 -52.08 -11.31
N VAL A 656 -26.81 -51.54 -10.31
CA VAL A 656 -27.56 -50.28 -10.44
C VAL A 656 -26.56 -49.14 -10.26
N LEU A 657 -26.33 -48.36 -11.32
CA LEU A 657 -25.32 -47.31 -11.32
C LEU A 657 -25.87 -45.98 -10.82
N ALA A 658 -25.03 -45.25 -10.09
CA ALA A 658 -25.25 -43.91 -9.55
C ALA A 658 -24.26 -42.93 -10.22
N PRO A 659 -24.51 -42.49 -11.47
CA PRO A 659 -23.56 -41.68 -12.23
C PRO A 659 -23.22 -40.35 -11.55
N GLU A 660 -24.14 -39.79 -10.77
CA GLU A 660 -23.95 -38.57 -10.00
C GLU A 660 -22.83 -38.68 -8.97
N LYS A 661 -22.51 -39.88 -8.47
CA LYS A 661 -21.40 -40.12 -7.54
C LYS A 661 -20.06 -40.33 -8.26
N ALA A 662 -20.08 -40.65 -9.55
CA ALA A 662 -18.87 -41.09 -10.28
C ALA A 662 -17.78 -40.02 -10.40
N THR A 663 -18.10 -38.74 -10.13
CA THR A 663 -17.13 -37.65 -10.12
C THR A 663 -16.01 -37.84 -9.09
N LEU A 664 -16.27 -38.59 -8.01
CA LEU A 664 -15.25 -38.94 -7.01
C LEU A 664 -14.08 -39.76 -7.59
N LEU A 665 -14.31 -40.52 -8.66
CA LEU A 665 -13.27 -41.38 -9.26
C LEU A 665 -12.13 -40.55 -9.85
N GLY A 666 -12.45 -39.37 -10.39
CA GLY A 666 -11.45 -38.41 -10.86
C GLY A 666 -10.59 -37.88 -9.73
N ALA A 667 -11.22 -37.48 -8.61
CA ALA A 667 -10.51 -37.04 -7.42
C ALA A 667 -9.57 -38.12 -6.89
N CYS A 668 -10.03 -39.37 -6.75
CA CYS A 668 -9.20 -40.48 -6.27
C CYS A 668 -7.93 -40.69 -7.10
N ARG A 669 -7.99 -40.43 -8.43
CA ARG A 669 -6.84 -40.59 -9.33
C ARG A 669 -5.87 -39.42 -9.27
N VAL A 670 -6.36 -38.20 -9.02
CA VAL A 670 -5.56 -36.98 -9.09
C VAL A 670 -4.93 -36.63 -7.75
N LEU A 671 -5.64 -36.85 -6.63
CA LEU A 671 -5.17 -36.47 -5.29
C LEU A 671 -3.76 -36.97 -4.92
N PRO A 672 -3.35 -38.22 -5.25
CA PRO A 672 -1.98 -38.69 -4.97
C PRO A 672 -0.88 -37.92 -5.71
N HIS A 673 -1.22 -37.25 -6.80
CA HIS A 673 -0.27 -36.43 -7.59
C HIS A 673 -0.20 -34.98 -7.09
N GLU A 674 -1.22 -34.52 -6.37
CA GLU A 674 -1.33 -33.14 -5.89
C GLU A 674 -0.91 -32.98 -4.43
N VAL A 675 -1.06 -34.02 -3.60
CA VAL A 675 -0.73 -34.00 -2.17
C VAL A 675 0.47 -34.91 -1.87
N PRO A 676 1.65 -34.36 -1.53
CA PRO A 676 2.83 -35.17 -1.22
C PRO A 676 2.58 -36.17 -0.08
N GLY A 677 2.96 -37.43 -0.30
CA GLY A 677 2.82 -38.50 0.69
C GLY A 677 1.40 -39.07 0.82
N LEU A 678 0.42 -38.59 0.05
CA LEU A 678 -0.93 -39.17 0.01
C LEU A 678 -1.00 -40.30 -1.02
N THR A 679 -1.61 -41.42 -0.64
CA THR A 679 -2.09 -42.42 -1.59
C THR A 679 -3.60 -42.53 -1.50
N CYS A 680 -4.25 -42.82 -2.63
CA CYS A 680 -5.70 -42.79 -2.71
C CYS A 680 -6.24 -43.96 -3.54
N ARG A 681 -7.12 -44.75 -2.93
CA ARG A 681 -7.76 -45.93 -3.52
C ARG A 681 -9.29 -45.75 -3.51
N SER A 682 -9.96 -46.15 -4.59
CA SER A 682 -11.42 -46.28 -4.59
C SER A 682 -11.85 -47.73 -4.39
N ILE A 683 -12.80 -47.99 -3.49
CA ILE A 683 -13.49 -49.28 -3.34
C ILE A 683 -14.98 -49.07 -3.61
N ASP A 684 -15.49 -49.67 -4.68
CA ASP A 684 -16.93 -49.65 -4.98
C ASP A 684 -17.59 -50.93 -4.45
N VAL A 685 -18.61 -50.81 -3.61
CA VAL A 685 -19.26 -51.92 -2.91
C VAL A 685 -20.73 -52.06 -3.32
N GLU A 686 -21.26 -53.27 -3.14
CA GLU A 686 -22.71 -53.47 -3.16
C GLU A 686 -23.28 -53.05 -1.80
N ALA A 687 -24.21 -52.10 -1.79
CA ALA A 687 -24.82 -51.60 -0.57
C ALA A 687 -25.51 -52.77 0.20
N PRO A 688 -25.26 -52.91 1.52
CA PRO A 688 -25.78 -54.03 2.29
C PRO A 688 -27.31 -53.97 2.39
N ARG A 689 -27.97 -55.12 2.19
CA ARG A 689 -29.45 -55.23 2.24
C ARG A 689 -29.99 -55.74 3.57
N CYS A 690 -29.14 -56.41 4.36
CA CYS A 690 -29.46 -56.94 5.67
C CYS A 690 -28.21 -57.05 6.56
N SER A 691 -28.41 -57.27 7.86
CA SER A 691 -27.31 -57.37 8.85
C SER A 691 -26.26 -58.44 8.49
N LYS A 692 -26.66 -59.60 7.93
CA LYS A 692 -25.72 -60.63 7.48
C LYS A 692 -24.81 -60.13 6.34
N THR A 693 -25.38 -59.44 5.36
CA THR A 693 -24.61 -58.87 4.24
C THR A 693 -23.71 -57.72 4.68
N LEU A 694 -24.16 -56.92 5.66
CA LEU A 694 -23.37 -55.86 6.29
C LEU A 694 -22.12 -56.43 6.97
N GLN A 695 -22.28 -57.43 7.85
CA GLN A 695 -21.16 -58.06 8.56
C GLN A 695 -20.17 -58.73 7.60
N SER A 696 -20.67 -59.39 6.56
CA SER A 696 -19.83 -59.98 5.52
C SER A 696 -19.05 -58.92 4.74
N LEU A 697 -19.65 -57.76 4.47
CA LEU A 697 -18.97 -56.66 3.76
C LEU A 697 -17.91 -56.00 4.64
N VAL A 698 -18.22 -55.74 5.91
CA VAL A 698 -17.27 -55.20 6.91
C VAL A 698 -16.03 -56.08 7.01
N ALA A 699 -16.19 -57.39 7.16
CA ALA A 699 -15.06 -58.33 7.24
C ALA A 699 -14.13 -58.24 6.02
N ARG A 700 -14.70 -58.04 4.82
CA ARG A 700 -13.93 -57.91 3.58
C ARG A 700 -13.27 -56.55 3.44
N LEU A 701 -13.95 -55.48 3.83
CA LEU A 701 -13.38 -54.13 3.85
C LEU A 701 -12.20 -54.06 4.82
N VAL A 702 -12.29 -54.66 6.01
CA VAL A 702 -11.15 -54.76 6.94
C VAL A 702 -9.98 -55.50 6.30
N GLY A 703 -10.24 -56.61 5.60
CA GLY A 703 -9.21 -57.34 4.84
C GLY A 703 -8.53 -56.47 3.77
N GLU A 704 -9.31 -55.65 3.06
CA GLU A 704 -8.75 -54.72 2.07
C GLU A 704 -7.96 -53.57 2.70
N LEU A 705 -8.47 -52.98 3.78
CA LEU A 705 -7.82 -51.87 4.46
C LEU A 705 -6.52 -52.31 5.15
N ALA A 706 -6.40 -53.58 5.52
CA ALA A 706 -5.15 -54.15 6.04
C ALA A 706 -4.04 -54.25 4.99
N THR A 707 -4.35 -54.14 3.69
CA THR A 707 -3.32 -54.18 2.64
C THR A 707 -2.54 -52.87 2.53
N GLY A 708 -1.35 -52.97 1.92
CA GLY A 708 -0.49 -51.84 1.62
C GLY A 708 -1.07 -50.89 0.57
N SER A 709 -0.39 -49.76 0.39
CA SER A 709 -0.80 -48.66 -0.46
C SER A 709 -0.83 -49.03 -1.95
N SER A 710 -1.98 -48.88 -2.61
CA SER A 710 -2.11 -48.84 -4.07
C SER A 710 -3.03 -47.69 -4.50
N ASN A 711 -2.73 -47.04 -5.63
CA ASN A 711 -3.58 -45.99 -6.21
C ASN A 711 -4.67 -46.57 -7.14
N GLY A 712 -5.11 -47.79 -6.85
CA GLY A 712 -5.97 -48.59 -7.73
C GLY A 712 -7.47 -48.41 -7.48
N ALA A 713 -8.28 -49.00 -8.36
CA ALA A 713 -9.73 -49.14 -8.18
C ALA A 713 -10.09 -50.60 -7.93
N VAL A 714 -10.87 -50.86 -6.88
CA VAL A 714 -11.35 -52.19 -6.51
C VAL A 714 -12.87 -52.18 -6.40
N ALA A 715 -13.49 -53.30 -6.77
CA ALA A 715 -14.91 -53.49 -6.59
C ALA A 715 -15.20 -54.78 -5.80
N LEU A 716 -16.11 -54.70 -4.85
CA LEU A 716 -16.58 -55.85 -4.07
C LEU A 716 -18.01 -56.19 -4.53
N ARG A 717 -18.18 -57.38 -5.13
CA ARG A 717 -19.46 -57.87 -5.66
C ARG A 717 -19.73 -59.28 -5.15
N GLY A 718 -20.80 -59.48 -4.36
CA GLY A 718 -21.04 -60.75 -3.67
C GLY A 718 -19.77 -61.22 -2.93
N PRO A 719 -19.30 -62.47 -3.09
CA PRO A 719 -18.06 -62.96 -2.46
C PRO A 719 -16.77 -62.57 -3.19
N SER A 720 -16.85 -61.92 -4.36
CA SER A 720 -15.72 -61.70 -5.27
C SER A 720 -15.10 -60.31 -5.12
N ARG A 721 -13.76 -60.26 -5.11
CA ARG A 721 -12.98 -59.03 -5.27
C ARG A 721 -12.58 -58.87 -6.73
N TRP A 722 -12.78 -57.67 -7.25
CA TRP A 722 -12.41 -57.28 -8.60
C TRP A 722 -11.43 -56.12 -8.54
N GLU A 723 -10.39 -56.17 -9.34
CA GLU A 723 -9.40 -55.09 -9.44
C GLU A 723 -9.37 -54.57 -10.87
N GLN A 724 -9.35 -53.24 -11.02
CA GLN A 724 -9.26 -52.62 -12.33
C GLN A 724 -7.88 -52.86 -12.90
N SER A 725 -7.84 -53.54 -14.04
CA SER A 725 -6.64 -53.79 -14.83
C SER A 725 -6.82 -53.19 -16.21
N PHE A 726 -5.72 -52.96 -16.91
CA PHE A 726 -5.75 -52.65 -18.33
C PHE A 726 -5.31 -53.90 -19.09
N GLU A 727 -6.22 -54.49 -19.84
CA GLU A 727 -5.91 -55.62 -20.69
C GLU A 727 -5.52 -55.13 -22.07
N GLN A 728 -4.34 -55.55 -22.50
CA GLN A 728 -3.91 -55.31 -23.86
C GLN A 728 -4.83 -56.10 -24.79
N VAL A 729 -5.44 -55.39 -25.71
CA VAL A 729 -6.25 -55.98 -26.77
C VAL A 729 -5.63 -55.62 -28.09
N ARG A 730 -5.44 -56.66 -28.92
CA ARG A 730 -5.05 -56.46 -30.30
C ARG A 730 -6.30 -56.05 -31.08
N ILE A 731 -6.32 -54.85 -31.62
CA ILE A 731 -7.39 -54.41 -32.51
C ILE A 731 -6.99 -54.75 -33.94
N SER A 732 -7.58 -55.82 -34.48
CA SER A 732 -7.45 -56.18 -35.89
C SER A 732 -8.03 -55.09 -36.79
N ALA A 733 -7.49 -54.94 -37.99
CA ALA A 733 -8.12 -54.11 -39.01
C ALA A 733 -9.58 -54.57 -39.23
N PRO A 734 -10.53 -53.64 -39.44
CA PRO A 734 -11.92 -54.02 -39.70
C PRO A 734 -12.00 -54.97 -40.89
N ALA A 735 -12.92 -55.95 -40.84
CA ALA A 735 -13.26 -56.73 -42.02
C ALA A 735 -13.74 -55.79 -43.14
N ALA A 736 -13.44 -56.11 -44.40
CA ALA A 736 -13.74 -55.24 -45.55
C ALA A 736 -15.22 -54.83 -45.64
N ASP A 737 -16.11 -55.66 -45.10
CA ASP A 737 -17.58 -55.49 -45.15
C ASP A 737 -18.17 -54.96 -43.84
N ALA A 738 -17.36 -54.62 -42.84
CA ALA A 738 -17.86 -54.13 -41.56
C ALA A 738 -18.42 -52.70 -41.73
N PRO A 739 -19.65 -52.41 -41.23
CA PRO A 739 -20.25 -51.09 -41.36
C PRO A 739 -19.41 -50.06 -40.63
N SER A 740 -18.87 -49.09 -41.39
CA SER A 740 -18.11 -47.98 -40.83
C SER A 740 -19.00 -47.14 -39.92
N ARG A 741 -18.57 -46.90 -38.68
CA ARG A 741 -19.22 -45.93 -37.78
C ARG A 741 -19.04 -44.49 -38.29
N LEU A 742 -18.09 -44.29 -39.19
CA LEU A 742 -17.87 -43.02 -39.88
C LEU A 742 -18.82 -42.95 -41.08
N ARG A 743 -19.75 -42.00 -41.01
CA ARG A 743 -20.67 -41.63 -42.09
C ARG A 743 -19.89 -41.06 -43.29
N PRO A 744 -20.08 -41.61 -44.51
CA PRO A 744 -19.64 -40.96 -45.75
C PRO A 744 -20.18 -39.53 -45.82
N ARG A 745 -19.31 -38.56 -46.10
CA ARG A 745 -19.61 -37.12 -46.15
C ARG A 745 -20.23 -36.56 -44.86
N GLY A 746 -20.06 -37.26 -43.74
CA GLY A 746 -20.48 -36.79 -42.43
C GLY A 746 -19.72 -35.53 -42.00
N THR A 747 -20.33 -34.73 -41.12
CA THR A 747 -19.67 -33.57 -40.53
C THR A 747 -19.05 -33.92 -39.19
N TYR A 748 -17.75 -33.68 -39.03
CA TYR A 748 -16.99 -34.03 -37.83
C TYR A 748 -16.29 -32.80 -37.26
N LEU A 749 -16.52 -32.52 -35.98
CA LEU A 749 -15.87 -31.46 -35.23
C LEU A 749 -14.64 -32.01 -34.51
N ILE A 750 -13.47 -31.42 -34.74
CA ILE A 750 -12.21 -31.78 -34.08
C ILE A 750 -11.72 -30.58 -33.27
N THR A 751 -11.82 -30.67 -31.94
CA THR A 751 -11.30 -29.68 -31.01
C THR A 751 -9.79 -29.89 -30.83
N GLY A 752 -8.99 -28.88 -31.17
CA GLY A 752 -7.55 -29.02 -31.36
C GLY A 752 -7.16 -29.49 -32.77
N GLY A 753 -8.04 -29.36 -33.76
CA GLY A 753 -7.89 -29.93 -35.11
C GLY A 753 -6.68 -29.45 -35.91
N LEU A 754 -6.01 -28.37 -35.49
CA LEU A 754 -4.77 -27.85 -36.09
C LEU A 754 -3.50 -28.24 -35.31
N GLY A 755 -3.62 -29.00 -34.22
CA GLY A 755 -2.49 -29.63 -33.54
C GLY A 755 -2.04 -30.91 -34.25
N GLY A 756 -0.84 -31.40 -33.95
CA GLY A 756 -0.24 -32.55 -34.65
C GLY A 756 -1.16 -33.78 -34.77
N ILE A 757 -1.77 -34.23 -33.66
CA ILE A 757 -2.70 -35.37 -33.68
C ILE A 757 -4.03 -35.01 -34.37
N GLY A 758 -4.52 -33.78 -34.16
CA GLY A 758 -5.78 -33.31 -34.73
C GLY A 758 -5.76 -33.25 -36.26
N LEU A 759 -4.64 -32.80 -36.85
CA LEU A 759 -4.46 -32.74 -38.30
C LEU A 759 -4.36 -34.13 -38.92
N VAL A 760 -3.63 -35.04 -38.30
CA VAL A 760 -3.53 -36.44 -38.76
C VAL A 760 -4.90 -37.12 -38.73
N LEU A 761 -5.70 -36.88 -37.68
CA LEU A 761 -7.07 -37.40 -37.60
C LEU A 761 -7.97 -36.76 -38.66
N ALA A 762 -7.87 -35.45 -38.88
CA ALA A 762 -8.59 -34.71 -39.91
C ALA A 762 -8.29 -35.27 -41.30
N GLU A 763 -7.02 -35.44 -41.65
CA GLU A 763 -6.58 -36.01 -42.92
C GLU A 763 -7.13 -37.43 -43.12
N SER A 764 -7.04 -38.27 -42.08
CA SER A 764 -7.58 -39.63 -42.12
C SER A 764 -9.10 -39.65 -42.38
N LEU A 765 -9.87 -38.82 -41.68
CA LEU A 765 -11.32 -38.70 -41.87
C LEU A 765 -11.69 -38.14 -43.25
N ALA A 766 -10.94 -37.16 -43.76
CA ALA A 766 -11.14 -36.64 -45.11
C ALA A 766 -10.94 -37.73 -46.17
N ARG A 767 -9.88 -38.53 -46.04
CA ARG A 767 -9.55 -39.60 -47.00
C ARG A 767 -10.50 -40.79 -46.93
N GLN A 768 -10.80 -41.27 -45.72
CA GLN A 768 -11.56 -42.51 -45.55
C GLN A 768 -13.05 -42.34 -45.84
N VAL A 769 -13.64 -41.20 -45.49
CA VAL A 769 -15.10 -41.02 -45.60
C VAL A 769 -15.51 -39.72 -46.28
N GLN A 770 -14.59 -38.97 -46.91
CA GLN A 770 -14.90 -37.67 -47.50
C GLN A 770 -15.57 -36.72 -46.50
N ALA A 771 -15.11 -36.76 -45.24
CA ALA A 771 -15.68 -35.99 -44.14
C ALA A 771 -15.73 -34.48 -44.44
N ARG A 772 -16.82 -33.83 -44.01
CA ARG A 772 -16.87 -32.36 -43.85
C ARG A 772 -16.26 -32.03 -42.49
N LEU A 773 -15.05 -31.49 -42.50
CA LEU A 773 -14.29 -31.27 -41.27
C LEU A 773 -14.50 -29.87 -40.72
N VAL A 774 -14.85 -29.79 -39.44
CA VAL A 774 -14.85 -28.54 -38.68
C VAL A 774 -13.66 -28.62 -37.71
N LEU A 775 -12.57 -27.94 -38.05
CA LEU A 775 -11.36 -27.92 -37.23
C LEU A 775 -11.37 -26.70 -36.33
N VAL A 776 -11.42 -26.91 -35.03
CA VAL A 776 -11.35 -25.83 -34.04
C VAL A 776 -9.96 -25.84 -33.43
N GLY A 777 -9.26 -24.71 -33.46
CA GLY A 777 -7.90 -24.60 -32.96
C GLY A 777 -7.56 -23.18 -32.50
N ARG A 778 -6.44 -23.04 -31.79
CA ARG A 778 -5.91 -21.74 -31.32
C ARG A 778 -5.25 -20.92 -32.44
N ASN A 779 -4.89 -21.57 -33.54
CA ASN A 779 -4.26 -20.97 -34.71
C ASN A 779 -5.29 -20.87 -35.83
N ALA A 780 -5.14 -19.89 -36.73
CA ALA A 780 -5.94 -19.85 -37.96
C ALA A 780 -5.43 -20.89 -38.96
N LEU A 781 -6.30 -21.34 -39.87
CA LEU A 781 -5.83 -22.06 -41.07
C LEU A 781 -4.89 -21.13 -41.86
N PRO A 782 -3.75 -21.63 -42.34
CA PRO A 782 -2.90 -20.86 -43.24
C PRO A 782 -3.68 -20.45 -44.50
N GLU A 783 -3.27 -19.39 -45.19
CA GLU A 783 -3.93 -18.92 -46.42
C GLU A 783 -3.95 -20.04 -47.47
N ARG A 784 -5.04 -20.19 -48.25
CA ARG A 784 -5.25 -21.34 -49.15
C ARG A 784 -4.11 -21.56 -50.14
N ASP A 785 -3.48 -20.48 -50.53
CA ASP A 785 -2.38 -20.35 -51.48
C ASP A 785 -1.09 -21.02 -50.95
N THR A 786 -1.04 -21.31 -49.64
CA THR A 786 0.07 -21.96 -48.95
C THR A 786 -0.21 -23.42 -48.57
N TRP A 787 -1.37 -23.96 -48.95
CA TRP A 787 -1.75 -25.34 -48.61
C TRP A 787 -0.90 -26.38 -49.36
N ASP A 788 -0.40 -26.05 -50.55
CA ASP A 788 0.43 -26.95 -51.37
C ASP A 788 1.93 -26.90 -51.02
N THR A 789 2.39 -25.92 -50.23
CA THR A 789 3.83 -25.73 -49.90
C THR A 789 4.23 -26.24 -48.51
N GLY A 790 3.41 -27.08 -47.88
CA GLY A 790 3.56 -27.49 -46.48
C GLY A 790 3.71 -28.98 -46.20
N SER A 791 4.25 -29.80 -47.12
CA SER A 791 4.62 -31.19 -46.81
C SER A 791 6.14 -31.43 -46.92
N GLN A 792 6.95 -30.66 -46.21
CA GLN A 792 8.34 -31.03 -45.89
C GLN A 792 8.96 -30.03 -44.90
N SER A 793 8.60 -30.11 -43.62
CA SER A 793 9.48 -29.65 -42.53
C SER A 793 9.26 -30.48 -41.26
N THR A 794 10.06 -31.53 -41.16
CA THR A 794 10.79 -31.90 -39.93
C THR A 794 10.03 -31.80 -38.60
N VAL A 795 9.19 -32.81 -38.32
CA VAL A 795 9.11 -33.37 -36.97
C VAL A 795 10.12 -34.51 -36.87
N SER A 796 11.37 -34.14 -36.60
CA SER A 796 12.32 -35.00 -35.90
C SER A 796 12.69 -34.30 -34.60
N ARG A 797 11.90 -34.58 -33.57
CA ARG A 797 12.30 -34.45 -32.17
C ARG A 797 11.76 -35.67 -31.43
N THR A 798 12.63 -36.66 -31.28
CA THR A 798 12.61 -37.60 -30.16
C THR A 798 14.05 -37.75 -29.69
N GLY A 799 14.29 -37.55 -28.39
CA GLY A 799 15.60 -37.71 -27.75
C GLY A 799 16.26 -36.38 -27.46
#